data_AF-A0ABD1CNE6-F1
#
_entry.id   AF-A0ABD1CNE6-F1
#
_cell.length_a   1.000
_cell.length_b   1.000
_cell.length_c   1.000
_cell.angle_alpha   90.00
_cell.angle_beta   90.00
_cell.angle_gamma   90.00
#
_symmetry.space_group_name_H-M   'P 1'
#
loop_
_entity.id
_entity.type
_entity.pdbx_description
1 polymer ?
#
loop_
_entity_poly.entity_id
_entity_poly.type
_entity_poly.pdbx_seq_one_letter_code
_entity_poly.pdbx_strand_id
1 'polypeptide(L)'
;MYAYRVVIVWCCTLLVTVGAQSCAEEHWEVVHRRLGTKTPYRHVFREVERNPVELEGCRVTKTWGLFRHGTRNPKTEVIDAMHRDLVEIRNEILQHKRLCRRELELFRAWTPARLDPDSDEKLLVGEGADELREIGRRFRRRYARALPERYNSKDFYFKFTKTERAEYSARNFSLGLFGVEEDIEFPEALAKDPVLRFYKLCERWRLDIKHNPEASHEVNLWYKSKIMKQQIKHVSKKIGTYLDADSIYLIYQTCAFETAWTKRHVSPWCLLLDRYTFEALVFGEDLEYYWIDGYGHELTYAQACSAFRDLFERFDNEDGTKEAFTFYFTHSGTLLKAMAFLGLYRDDYPLTHRDFERKRQWRVSEIDAFATNLVFTKLECSNETKVLLTHQERPVPIPGCSQPGQTLCSYEDFRQLFRERIESCAFEGMCAPQNVPKREELAKIDSAVETAQTQTDLATQKSRDAHMIKLLLRKLIDDSIASCLLTPRSNCPECWQAYEHQRKLQTRANCGCPDAAKPFCFRNIDVPYEFDYRKILEDDAAQPVQCPMKRAIRVALEMEREDADEGVAIDRCMKNMWRCELKLWNEQFLKGMEDVREKETKIDFLDFPYIDSKDPVFLQQLLKRALLKLSESPKYVLATFPEAYKLPFLNAWIRNRYGVRISAKRKQEMLHESKHFWEWLIPRVTEMRWPICADLGLEGRVNWNYKRRLDETAQKHLAKFYRKFKKIQIQEGRLYWSTMDAYGTNVDRFRQVFFDYLPNCEPLVGPMVRPWQTYEHRNASVPGSDSKTRC
;
A
#
# COMPACT_ATOMS: atom_id res chain seq x y z
N MET A 1 65.97 -36.45 -14.96
CA MET A 1 65.35 -35.14 -14.61
C MET A 1 64.45 -34.58 -15.73
N TYR A 2 63.79 -35.44 -16.53
CA TYR A 2 62.87 -35.02 -17.61
C TYR A 2 61.42 -35.56 -17.44
N ALA A 3 61.21 -36.55 -16.58
CA ALA A 3 59.86 -37.09 -16.31
C ALA A 3 59.01 -36.24 -15.35
N TYR A 4 59.64 -35.43 -14.47
CA TYR A 4 58.94 -34.60 -13.49
C TYR A 4 58.39 -33.27 -14.05
N ARG A 5 58.83 -32.84 -15.24
CA ARG A 5 58.34 -31.60 -15.88
C ARG A 5 57.08 -31.82 -16.73
N VAL A 6 56.84 -33.05 -17.21
CA VAL A 6 55.66 -33.37 -18.03
C VAL A 6 54.41 -33.55 -17.15
N VAL A 7 54.57 -34.11 -15.95
CA VAL A 7 53.44 -34.32 -15.01
C VAL A 7 52.90 -33.00 -14.44
N ILE A 8 53.75 -31.99 -14.22
CA ILE A 8 53.30 -30.68 -13.75
C ILE A 8 52.57 -29.89 -14.85
N VAL A 9 52.98 -30.02 -16.11
CA VAL A 9 52.28 -29.37 -17.23
C VAL A 9 50.93 -30.06 -17.53
N TRP A 10 50.82 -31.37 -17.31
CA TRP A 10 49.54 -32.09 -17.41
C TRP A 10 48.60 -31.80 -16.23
N CYS A 11 49.11 -31.68 -14.99
CA CYS A 11 48.30 -31.22 -13.85
C CYS A 11 47.88 -29.75 -13.97
N CYS A 12 48.71 -28.87 -14.53
CA CYS A 12 48.36 -27.45 -14.73
C CYS A 12 47.43 -27.22 -15.93
N THR A 13 47.40 -28.11 -16.93
CA THR A 13 46.40 -28.05 -18.02
C THR A 13 45.05 -28.66 -17.61
N LEU A 14 45.03 -29.56 -16.61
CA LEU A 14 43.80 -30.08 -15.99
C LEU A 14 43.26 -29.19 -14.84
N LEU A 15 44.00 -28.17 -14.39
CA LEU A 15 43.56 -27.24 -13.33
C LEU A 15 43.26 -25.81 -13.83
N VAL A 16 43.28 -25.56 -15.14
CA VAL A 16 42.86 -24.29 -15.77
C VAL A 16 41.54 -24.42 -16.54
N THR A 17 40.75 -25.48 -16.29
CA THR A 17 39.29 -25.38 -16.49
C THR A 17 38.69 -24.60 -15.32
N VAL A 18 39.07 -23.31 -15.21
CA VAL A 18 38.24 -22.31 -14.54
C VAL A 18 36.88 -22.42 -15.22
N GLY A 19 35.88 -22.86 -14.46
CA GLY A 19 34.56 -23.24 -14.97
C GLY A 19 34.07 -22.28 -16.03
N ALA A 20 34.16 -22.71 -17.30
CA ALA A 20 33.28 -22.19 -18.32
C ALA A 20 31.89 -22.57 -17.84
N GLN A 21 31.20 -21.60 -17.24
CA GLN A 21 29.84 -21.75 -16.77
C GLN A 21 29.03 -22.16 -17.99
N SER A 22 28.78 -23.47 -18.11
CA SER A 22 28.04 -24.08 -19.21
C SER A 22 26.75 -23.28 -19.35
N CYS A 23 26.55 -22.62 -20.50
CA CYS A 23 25.24 -22.06 -20.80
C CYS A 23 24.32 -23.28 -20.90
N ALA A 24 23.46 -23.49 -19.91
CA ALA A 24 22.41 -24.49 -20.06
C ALA A 24 21.61 -24.09 -21.31
N GLU A 25 21.57 -24.96 -22.31
CA GLU A 25 20.59 -24.84 -23.39
C GLU A 25 19.22 -25.21 -22.82
N GLU A 26 18.68 -24.35 -21.96
CA GLU A 26 17.24 -24.40 -21.72
C GLU A 26 16.59 -24.01 -23.05
N HIS A 27 15.86 -24.96 -23.63
CA HIS A 27 15.05 -24.75 -24.82
C HIS A 27 13.98 -23.68 -24.52
N TRP A 28 14.36 -22.41 -24.66
CA TRP A 28 13.52 -21.24 -24.40
C TRP A 28 12.16 -21.33 -25.12
N GLU A 29 12.15 -22.00 -26.28
CA GLU A 29 11.02 -22.15 -27.19
C GLU A 29 9.81 -22.85 -26.59
N VAL A 30 9.98 -23.67 -25.54
CA VAL A 30 8.86 -24.41 -24.92
C VAL A 30 8.38 -23.74 -23.63
N VAL A 31 9.28 -23.11 -22.88
CA VAL A 31 9.01 -22.60 -21.53
C VAL A 31 8.28 -21.24 -21.54
N HIS A 32 8.44 -20.43 -22.59
CA HIS A 32 8.06 -19.00 -22.56
C HIS A 32 7.03 -18.54 -23.60
N ARG A 33 6.21 -19.45 -24.16
CA ARG A 33 5.15 -19.11 -25.14
C ARG A 33 3.92 -18.40 -24.52
N ARG A 34 3.92 -18.09 -23.23
CA ARG A 34 2.76 -17.68 -22.43
C ARG A 34 3.07 -16.44 -21.58
N LEU A 35 3.12 -15.29 -22.22
CA LEU A 35 3.61 -13.99 -21.71
C LEU A 35 2.47 -13.12 -21.12
N GLY A 36 1.59 -13.73 -20.30
CA GLY A 36 0.42 -13.04 -19.77
C GLY A 36 -0.45 -12.41 -20.86
N THR A 37 -1.01 -11.22 -20.63
CA THR A 37 -1.80 -10.54 -21.67
C THR A 37 -0.99 -10.12 -22.90
N LYS A 38 0.34 -10.13 -22.80
CA LYS A 38 1.26 -9.71 -23.85
C LYS A 38 1.68 -10.87 -24.76
N THR A 39 1.09 -12.04 -24.57
CA THR A 39 1.29 -13.19 -25.46
C THR A 39 0.87 -12.82 -26.89
N PRO A 40 1.74 -12.97 -27.91
CA PRO A 40 1.34 -12.78 -29.29
C PRO A 40 0.42 -13.93 -29.74
N TYR A 41 -0.53 -13.63 -30.62
CA TYR A 41 -1.60 -14.55 -31.00
C TYR A 41 -1.07 -15.86 -31.60
N ARG A 42 0.04 -15.80 -32.35
CA ARG A 42 0.73 -16.96 -32.93
C ARG A 42 1.11 -18.04 -31.92
N HIS A 43 1.21 -17.71 -30.64
CA HIS A 43 1.52 -18.67 -29.59
C HIS A 43 0.29 -19.37 -29.02
N VAL A 44 -0.88 -18.72 -29.03
CA VAL A 44 -2.14 -19.32 -28.56
C VAL A 44 -2.92 -19.98 -29.70
N PHE A 45 -2.73 -19.49 -30.92
CA PHE A 45 -3.24 -20.11 -32.13
C PHE A 45 -2.72 -21.53 -32.24
N ARG A 46 -3.66 -22.46 -32.42
CA ARG A 46 -3.36 -23.83 -32.84
C ARG A 46 -3.99 -23.97 -34.20
N GLU A 47 -3.21 -24.42 -35.18
CA GLU A 47 -3.74 -24.82 -36.47
C GLU A 47 -4.59 -26.07 -36.21
N VAL A 48 -5.87 -25.84 -35.90
CA VAL A 48 -6.85 -26.92 -35.87
C VAL A 48 -6.91 -27.41 -37.32
N GLU A 49 -6.67 -28.70 -37.49
CA GLU A 49 -6.75 -29.38 -38.79
C GLU A 49 -7.97 -28.93 -39.57
N ARG A 50 -7.86 -29.02 -40.89
CA ARG A 50 -8.71 -28.52 -41.98
C ARG A 50 -10.24 -28.73 -41.90
N ASN A 51 -10.77 -29.20 -40.78
CA ASN A 51 -12.14 -29.09 -40.29
C ASN A 51 -12.79 -27.71 -40.50
N PRO A 52 -13.50 -27.37 -41.61
CA PRO A 52 -14.66 -26.51 -41.44
C PRO A 52 -15.43 -27.08 -40.24
N VAL A 53 -15.93 -26.24 -39.34
CA VAL A 53 -16.89 -26.71 -38.33
C VAL A 53 -17.83 -27.63 -39.08
N GLU A 54 -17.91 -28.91 -38.67
CA GLU A 54 -18.79 -29.92 -39.26
C GLU A 54 -20.22 -29.42 -39.07
N LEU A 55 -20.62 -28.49 -39.94
CA LEU A 55 -21.94 -27.90 -40.05
C LEU A 55 -22.68 -28.70 -41.12
N GLU A 56 -22.52 -30.03 -41.11
CA GLU A 56 -23.28 -30.90 -42.00
C GLU A 56 -24.77 -30.71 -41.65
N GLY A 57 -25.52 -30.11 -42.58
CA GLY A 57 -26.94 -29.81 -42.41
C GLY A 57 -27.28 -28.48 -41.71
N CYS A 58 -26.31 -27.60 -41.44
CA CYS A 58 -26.56 -26.29 -40.82
C CYS A 58 -26.05 -25.13 -41.68
N ARG A 59 -26.87 -24.07 -41.82
CA ARG A 59 -26.55 -22.83 -42.53
C ARG A 59 -26.20 -21.73 -41.54
N VAL A 60 -25.08 -21.04 -41.75
CA VAL A 60 -24.71 -19.85 -40.97
C VAL A 60 -25.59 -18.68 -41.40
N THR A 61 -26.27 -18.04 -40.44
CA THR A 61 -27.15 -16.90 -40.73
C THR A 61 -26.65 -15.60 -40.15
N LYS A 62 -26.10 -15.62 -38.93
CA LYS A 62 -25.56 -14.42 -38.29
C LYS A 62 -24.27 -14.68 -37.53
N THR A 63 -23.45 -13.65 -37.43
CA THR A 63 -22.24 -13.65 -36.59
C THR A 63 -22.15 -12.36 -35.79
N TRP A 64 -21.66 -12.49 -34.57
CA TRP A 64 -21.37 -11.39 -33.67
C TRP A 64 -20.04 -11.69 -32.99
N GLY A 65 -19.04 -10.83 -33.17
CA GLY A 65 -17.70 -11.11 -32.68
C GLY A 65 -17.01 -9.93 -32.03
N LEU A 66 -16.43 -10.15 -30.86
CA LEU A 66 -15.53 -9.24 -30.17
C LEU A 66 -14.07 -9.63 -30.45
N PHE A 67 -13.27 -8.67 -30.89
CA PHE A 67 -11.87 -8.83 -31.24
C PHE A 67 -11.04 -7.86 -30.42
N ARG A 68 -10.11 -8.37 -29.62
CA ARG A 68 -9.08 -7.53 -29.03
C ARG A 68 -8.14 -7.03 -30.11
N HIS A 69 -7.62 -5.81 -29.97
CA HIS A 69 -6.55 -5.32 -30.83
C HIS A 69 -5.33 -6.26 -30.87
N GLY A 70 -4.56 -6.18 -31.96
CA GLY A 70 -3.32 -6.93 -32.14
C GLY A 70 -2.18 -6.43 -31.25
N THR A 71 -1.01 -7.03 -31.44
CA THR A 71 0.24 -6.66 -30.77
C THR A 71 0.53 -5.17 -30.96
N ARG A 72 0.99 -4.52 -29.88
CA ARG A 72 1.22 -3.08 -29.80
C ARG A 72 2.50 -2.73 -29.05
N ASN A 73 2.90 -1.47 -29.13
CA ASN A 73 3.91 -0.86 -28.27
C ASN A 73 3.44 -0.75 -26.81
N PRO A 74 4.36 -0.56 -25.85
CA PRO A 74 4.07 -0.42 -24.43
C PRO A 74 3.45 0.96 -24.15
N LYS A 75 3.13 1.24 -22.89
CA LYS A 75 2.73 2.60 -22.49
C LYS A 75 3.96 3.47 -22.24
N THR A 76 3.79 4.79 -22.27
CA THR A 76 4.85 5.78 -21.96
C THR A 76 5.71 5.36 -20.77
N GLU A 77 5.09 4.99 -19.64
CA GLU A 77 5.83 4.69 -18.40
C GLU A 77 6.75 3.48 -18.54
N VAL A 78 6.37 2.50 -19.36
CA VAL A 78 7.18 1.30 -19.62
C VAL A 78 8.29 1.61 -20.62
N ILE A 79 8.02 2.42 -21.65
CA ILE A 79 9.04 2.84 -22.62
C ILE A 79 10.16 3.62 -21.92
N ASP A 80 9.79 4.57 -21.06
CA ASP A 80 10.73 5.35 -20.25
C ASP A 80 11.59 4.45 -19.36
N ALA A 81 10.97 3.48 -18.69
CA ALA A 81 11.68 2.53 -17.82
C ALA A 81 12.60 1.60 -18.63
N MET A 82 12.22 1.20 -19.85
CA MET A 82 13.10 0.46 -20.76
C MET A 82 14.31 1.28 -21.20
N HIS A 83 14.15 2.59 -21.38
CA HIS A 83 15.22 3.49 -21.82
C HIS A 83 16.17 3.90 -20.71
N ARG A 84 15.69 4.00 -19.47
CA ARG A 84 16.52 4.34 -18.29
C ARG A 84 16.97 3.10 -17.55
N ASP A 85 16.03 2.44 -16.89
CA ASP A 85 16.30 1.45 -15.83
C ASP A 85 16.91 0.17 -16.42
N LEU A 86 16.42 -0.31 -17.57
CA LEU A 86 17.02 -1.49 -18.23
C LEU A 86 18.39 -1.22 -18.83
N VAL A 87 18.68 0.02 -19.24
CA VAL A 87 20.03 0.39 -19.71
C VAL A 87 21.01 0.34 -18.54
N GLU A 88 20.62 0.82 -17.36
CA GLU A 88 21.40 0.72 -16.14
C GLU A 88 21.63 -0.74 -15.74
N ILE A 89 20.57 -1.55 -15.66
CA ILE A 89 20.67 -2.98 -15.32
C ILE A 89 21.55 -3.74 -16.32
N ARG A 90 21.43 -3.45 -17.63
CA ARG A 90 22.29 -4.02 -18.67
C ARG A 90 23.76 -3.67 -18.43
N ASN A 91 24.07 -2.41 -18.08
CA ASN A 91 25.44 -1.99 -17.80
C ASN A 91 26.00 -2.73 -16.57
N GLU A 92 25.20 -2.90 -15.52
CA GLU A 92 25.59 -3.67 -14.33
C GLU A 92 25.84 -5.16 -14.65
N ILE A 93 24.97 -5.79 -15.45
CA ILE A 93 25.17 -7.16 -15.96
C ILE A 93 26.54 -7.28 -16.66
N LEU A 94 26.86 -6.33 -17.54
CA LEU A 94 28.11 -6.32 -18.30
C LEU A 94 29.34 -6.02 -17.44
N GLN A 95 29.16 -5.26 -16.35
CA GLN A 95 30.21 -4.98 -15.37
C GLN A 95 30.51 -6.19 -14.49
N HIS A 96 29.48 -6.84 -13.96
CA HIS A 96 29.64 -7.98 -13.04
C HIS A 96 30.05 -9.28 -13.75
N LYS A 97 29.72 -9.43 -15.03
CA LYS A 97 30.15 -10.57 -15.89
C LYS A 97 29.85 -11.95 -15.28
N ARG A 98 28.71 -12.08 -14.59
CA ARG A 98 28.27 -13.33 -13.94
C ARG A 98 27.54 -14.29 -14.87
N LEU A 99 27.02 -13.77 -15.98
CA LEU A 99 26.34 -14.56 -17.01
C LEU A 99 27.34 -15.28 -17.91
N CYS A 100 26.89 -16.30 -18.64
CA CYS A 100 27.77 -17.02 -19.55
C CYS A 100 28.17 -16.15 -20.76
N ARG A 101 29.24 -16.52 -21.47
CA ARG A 101 29.78 -15.69 -22.58
C ARG A 101 28.72 -15.35 -23.64
N ARG A 102 27.89 -16.31 -24.03
CA ARG A 102 26.82 -16.14 -25.03
C ARG A 102 25.77 -15.13 -24.56
N GLU A 103 25.30 -15.25 -23.31
CA GLU A 103 24.35 -14.30 -22.72
C GLU A 103 24.94 -12.88 -22.65
N LEU A 104 26.20 -12.76 -22.21
CA LEU A 104 26.90 -11.46 -22.17
C LEU A 104 27.02 -10.83 -23.56
N GLU A 105 27.27 -11.62 -24.61
CA GLU A 105 27.31 -11.13 -25.99
C GLU A 105 25.93 -10.60 -26.45
N LEU A 106 24.83 -11.26 -26.07
CA LEU A 106 23.48 -10.76 -26.34
C LEU A 106 23.20 -9.45 -25.61
N PHE A 107 23.57 -9.32 -24.34
CA PHE A 107 23.43 -8.05 -23.61
C PHE A 107 24.33 -6.94 -24.16
N ARG A 108 25.52 -7.27 -24.71
CA ARG A 108 26.34 -6.28 -25.43
C ARG A 108 25.68 -5.79 -26.71
N ALA A 109 25.02 -6.68 -27.45
CA ALA A 109 24.32 -6.33 -28.68
C ALA A 109 22.97 -5.62 -28.42
N TRP A 110 22.36 -5.86 -27.26
CA TRP A 110 21.05 -5.31 -26.93
C TRP A 110 21.08 -3.79 -26.79
N THR A 111 20.11 -3.14 -27.41
CA THR A 111 19.78 -1.73 -27.25
C THR A 111 18.27 -1.59 -27.08
N PRO A 112 17.78 -0.67 -26.24
CA PRO A 112 16.35 -0.41 -26.15
C PRO A 112 15.75 -0.11 -27.52
N ALA A 113 14.52 -0.56 -27.74
CA ALA A 113 13.79 -0.24 -28.95
C ALA A 113 13.70 1.28 -29.13
N ARG A 114 13.92 1.76 -30.37
CA ARG A 114 13.81 3.17 -30.74
C ARG A 114 12.33 3.57 -30.83
N LEU A 115 11.73 3.76 -29.66
CA LEU A 115 10.35 4.19 -29.48
C LEU A 115 10.35 5.55 -28.81
N ASP A 116 9.61 6.51 -29.35
CA ASP A 116 9.35 7.78 -28.70
C ASP A 116 8.21 7.61 -27.68
N PRO A 117 8.42 7.90 -26.38
CA PRO A 117 7.41 7.65 -25.35
C PRO A 117 6.08 8.37 -25.57
N ASP A 118 6.08 9.56 -26.18
CA ASP A 118 4.89 10.39 -26.36
C ASP A 118 4.11 10.01 -27.62
N SER A 119 4.82 9.68 -28.71
CA SER A 119 4.22 9.45 -30.03
C SER A 119 4.03 7.98 -30.38
N ASP A 120 4.89 7.07 -29.89
CA ASP A 120 4.81 5.64 -30.21
C ASP A 120 4.04 4.81 -29.17
N GLU A 121 3.58 5.41 -28.07
CA GLU A 121 2.93 4.64 -27.01
C GLU A 121 1.63 3.96 -27.47
N LYS A 122 1.51 2.68 -27.12
CA LYS A 122 0.32 1.84 -27.36
C LYS A 122 -0.09 1.73 -28.84
N LEU A 123 0.74 2.17 -29.78
CA LEU A 123 0.48 2.02 -31.21
C LEU A 123 0.51 0.55 -31.65
N LEU A 124 -0.33 0.18 -32.61
CA LEU A 124 -0.26 -1.14 -33.23
C LEU A 124 1.09 -1.31 -33.95
N VAL A 125 1.71 -2.49 -33.81
CA VAL A 125 2.93 -2.82 -34.55
C VAL A 125 2.64 -3.77 -35.72
N GLY A 126 3.64 -3.99 -36.59
CA GLY A 126 3.51 -4.88 -37.75
C GLY A 126 2.99 -6.28 -37.41
N GLU A 127 3.46 -6.90 -36.32
CA GLU A 127 2.91 -8.20 -35.87
C GLU A 127 1.40 -8.10 -35.60
N GLY A 128 0.94 -7.02 -34.95
CA GLY A 128 -0.48 -6.84 -34.65
C GLY A 128 -1.34 -6.67 -35.90
N ALA A 129 -0.82 -6.01 -36.93
CA ALA A 129 -1.47 -5.92 -38.23
C ALA A 129 -1.58 -7.31 -38.89
N ASP A 130 -0.48 -8.07 -38.92
CA ASP A 130 -0.44 -9.42 -39.46
C ASP A 130 -1.37 -10.38 -38.71
N GLU A 131 -1.42 -10.31 -37.37
CA GLU A 131 -2.30 -11.13 -36.53
C GLU A 131 -3.77 -10.98 -36.98
N LEU A 132 -4.28 -9.75 -37.07
CA LEU A 132 -5.68 -9.52 -37.44
C LEU A 132 -5.95 -9.84 -38.90
N ARG A 133 -5.01 -9.54 -39.80
CA ARG A 133 -5.12 -9.90 -41.22
C ARG A 133 -5.22 -11.41 -41.42
N GLU A 134 -4.40 -12.17 -40.71
CA GLU A 134 -4.43 -13.62 -40.76
C GLU A 134 -5.71 -14.20 -40.12
N ILE A 135 -6.20 -13.61 -39.03
CA ILE A 135 -7.50 -13.97 -38.46
C ILE A 135 -8.63 -13.73 -39.48
N GLY A 136 -8.63 -12.59 -40.18
CA GLY A 136 -9.60 -12.29 -41.24
C GLY A 136 -9.59 -13.31 -42.37
N ARG A 137 -8.39 -13.70 -42.84
CA ARG A 137 -8.21 -14.74 -43.86
C ARG A 137 -8.77 -16.09 -43.43
N ARG A 138 -8.48 -16.50 -42.19
CA ARG A 138 -8.99 -17.76 -41.64
C ARG A 138 -10.49 -17.73 -41.42
N PHE A 139 -11.03 -16.60 -40.97
CA PHE A 139 -12.46 -16.39 -40.84
C PHE A 139 -13.15 -16.55 -42.20
N ARG A 140 -12.64 -15.89 -43.25
CA ARG A 140 -13.13 -16.06 -44.63
C ARG A 140 -13.12 -17.52 -45.08
N ARG A 141 -12.01 -18.24 -44.85
CA ARG A 141 -11.90 -19.66 -45.22
C ARG A 141 -12.91 -20.52 -44.45
N ARG A 142 -13.10 -20.27 -43.15
CA ARG A 142 -14.02 -21.03 -42.29
C ARG A 142 -15.49 -20.82 -42.68
N TYR A 143 -15.87 -19.60 -43.06
CA TYR A 143 -17.25 -19.21 -43.35
C TYR A 143 -17.50 -18.96 -44.85
N ALA A 144 -16.66 -19.51 -45.73
CA ALA A 144 -16.65 -19.19 -47.16
C ALA A 144 -18.01 -19.39 -47.87
N ARG A 145 -18.81 -20.37 -47.43
CA ARG A 145 -20.15 -20.64 -48.00
C ARG A 145 -21.22 -19.62 -47.61
N ALA A 146 -21.01 -18.86 -46.52
CA ALA A 146 -22.00 -17.94 -45.97
C ALA A 146 -21.64 -16.47 -46.17
N LEU A 147 -20.34 -16.14 -46.30
CA LEU A 147 -19.87 -14.78 -46.45
C LEU A 147 -20.04 -14.25 -47.89
N PRO A 148 -20.64 -13.07 -48.09
CA PRO A 148 -20.66 -12.38 -49.38
C PRO A 148 -19.25 -12.13 -49.94
N GLU A 149 -19.09 -12.12 -51.26
CA GLU A 149 -17.76 -12.03 -51.87
C GLU A 149 -17.05 -10.70 -51.58
N ARG A 150 -17.82 -9.60 -51.63
CA ARG A 150 -17.39 -8.20 -51.45
C ARG A 150 -18.09 -7.57 -50.24
N TYR A 151 -17.58 -6.42 -49.81
CA TYR A 151 -18.23 -5.64 -48.75
C TYR A 151 -19.58 -5.05 -49.20
N ASN A 152 -20.55 -5.04 -48.28
CA ASN A 152 -21.85 -4.38 -48.40
C ASN A 152 -22.30 -3.93 -47.01
N SER A 153 -22.67 -2.66 -46.84
CA SER A 153 -23.09 -2.10 -45.55
C SER A 153 -24.37 -2.71 -44.99
N LYS A 154 -25.19 -3.37 -45.82
CA LYS A 154 -26.37 -4.13 -45.35
C LYS A 154 -26.02 -5.48 -44.72
N ASP A 155 -24.91 -6.07 -45.14
CA ASP A 155 -24.50 -7.41 -44.70
C ASP A 155 -23.49 -7.35 -43.56
N PHE A 156 -22.71 -6.27 -43.49
CA PHE A 156 -21.57 -6.13 -42.58
C PHE A 156 -21.62 -4.88 -41.73
N TYR A 157 -21.41 -5.05 -40.43
CA TYR A 157 -21.22 -3.97 -39.47
C TYR A 157 -19.86 -4.09 -38.79
N PHE A 158 -19.01 -3.09 -38.99
CA PHE A 158 -17.70 -2.99 -38.34
C PHE A 158 -17.69 -1.80 -37.38
N LYS A 159 -17.24 -2.00 -36.14
CA LYS A 159 -17.06 -0.89 -35.20
C LYS A 159 -15.84 -1.11 -34.31
N PHE A 160 -15.13 -0.02 -34.02
CA PHE A 160 -13.95 -0.04 -33.15
C PHE A 160 -14.02 1.07 -32.10
N THR A 161 -13.27 0.90 -31.01
CA THR A 161 -13.11 1.94 -29.98
C THR A 161 -12.23 3.08 -30.47
N LYS A 162 -12.44 4.30 -29.96
CA LYS A 162 -11.64 5.51 -30.33
C LYS A 162 -10.17 5.41 -29.89
N THR A 163 -9.40 4.50 -30.48
CA THR A 163 -7.98 4.26 -30.28
C THR A 163 -7.36 3.72 -31.57
N GLU A 164 -6.18 4.23 -31.95
CA GLU A 164 -5.44 3.83 -33.16
C GLU A 164 -5.37 2.31 -33.30
N ARG A 165 -4.84 1.61 -32.29
CA ARG A 165 -4.68 0.16 -32.34
C ARG A 165 -5.94 -0.65 -32.61
N ALA A 166 -7.11 -0.15 -32.21
CA ALA A 166 -8.38 -0.82 -32.47
C ALA A 166 -8.86 -0.55 -33.91
N GLU A 167 -8.70 0.68 -34.39
CA GLU A 167 -8.96 1.05 -35.78
C GLU A 167 -8.10 0.25 -36.76
N TYR A 168 -6.77 0.27 -36.59
CA TYR A 168 -5.86 -0.45 -37.48
C TYR A 168 -6.05 -1.97 -37.39
N SER A 169 -6.47 -2.48 -36.22
CA SER A 169 -6.88 -3.89 -36.09
C SER A 169 -8.11 -4.20 -36.93
N ALA A 170 -9.12 -3.32 -36.93
CA ALA A 170 -10.33 -3.47 -37.73
C ALA A 170 -10.02 -3.45 -39.24
N ARG A 171 -9.23 -2.47 -39.67
CA ARG A 171 -8.79 -2.33 -41.07
C ARG A 171 -8.01 -3.56 -41.53
N ASN A 172 -7.02 -4.02 -40.76
CA ASN A 172 -6.23 -5.21 -41.13
C ASN A 172 -7.07 -6.50 -41.14
N PHE A 173 -7.98 -6.67 -40.18
CA PHE A 173 -8.92 -7.80 -40.20
C PHE A 173 -9.76 -7.80 -41.48
N SER A 174 -10.32 -6.65 -41.84
CA SER A 174 -11.16 -6.53 -43.02
C SER A 174 -10.40 -6.75 -44.33
N LEU A 175 -9.17 -6.24 -44.44
CA LEU A 175 -8.26 -6.53 -45.55
C LEU A 175 -7.96 -8.03 -45.66
N GLY A 176 -7.84 -8.73 -44.53
CA GLY A 176 -7.71 -10.17 -44.48
C GLY A 176 -8.97 -10.92 -44.90
N LEU A 177 -10.14 -10.42 -44.51
CA LEU A 177 -11.46 -11.00 -44.76
C LEU A 177 -11.85 -10.95 -46.24
N PHE A 178 -11.66 -9.79 -46.89
CA PHE A 178 -12.02 -9.57 -48.29
C PHE A 178 -10.86 -9.86 -49.25
N GLY A 179 -9.62 -9.91 -48.76
CA GLY A 179 -8.42 -10.15 -49.57
C GLY A 179 -7.94 -8.93 -50.36
N VAL A 180 -8.78 -7.90 -50.47
CA VAL A 180 -8.52 -6.60 -51.09
C VAL A 180 -8.95 -5.49 -50.14
N GLU A 181 -8.48 -4.27 -50.37
CA GLU A 181 -8.96 -3.10 -49.65
C GLU A 181 -10.34 -2.70 -50.18
N GLU A 182 -11.29 -2.57 -49.25
CA GLU A 182 -12.68 -2.17 -49.53
C GLU A 182 -12.97 -0.88 -48.76
N ASP A 183 -13.86 -0.06 -49.31
CA ASP A 183 -14.30 1.18 -48.64
C ASP A 183 -15.36 0.87 -47.59
N ILE A 184 -14.89 0.48 -46.40
CA ILE A 184 -15.76 0.06 -45.30
C ILE A 184 -16.28 1.28 -44.55
N GLU A 185 -17.61 1.34 -44.40
CA GLU A 185 -18.25 2.33 -43.55
C GLU A 185 -18.03 1.97 -42.08
N PHE A 186 -17.28 2.82 -41.36
CA PHE A 186 -17.11 2.73 -39.93
C PHE A 186 -17.93 3.82 -39.23
N PRO A 187 -18.83 3.48 -38.29
CA PRO A 187 -19.56 4.47 -37.51
C PRO A 187 -18.60 5.22 -36.58
N GLU A 188 -19.06 6.35 -36.02
CA GLU A 188 -18.23 7.17 -35.14
C GLU A 188 -17.62 6.36 -33.99
N ALA A 189 -16.30 6.41 -33.88
CA ALA A 189 -15.57 5.75 -32.82
C ALA A 189 -15.75 6.48 -31.49
N LEU A 190 -16.30 5.78 -30.50
CA LEU A 190 -16.58 6.35 -29.18
C LEU A 190 -15.48 6.02 -28.16
N ALA A 191 -15.15 6.99 -27.30
CA ALA A 191 -14.19 6.78 -26.22
C ALA A 191 -14.80 5.97 -25.06
N LYS A 192 -16.10 6.17 -24.79
CA LYS A 192 -16.90 5.44 -23.80
C LYS A 192 -18.07 4.73 -24.52
N ASP A 193 -17.73 3.69 -25.26
CA ASP A 193 -18.71 2.95 -26.06
C ASP A 193 -19.55 2.00 -25.19
N PRO A 194 -20.89 1.97 -25.33
CA PRO A 194 -21.78 1.14 -24.50
C PRO A 194 -21.68 -0.37 -24.76
N VAL A 195 -21.15 -0.79 -25.92
CA VAL A 195 -20.93 -2.20 -26.27
C VAL A 195 -19.45 -2.55 -26.11
N LEU A 196 -18.57 -1.73 -26.67
CA LEU A 196 -17.14 -2.03 -26.73
C LEU A 196 -16.38 -1.68 -25.46
N ARG A 197 -16.85 -0.71 -24.67
CA ARG A 197 -16.16 -0.23 -23.45
C ARG A 197 -17.15 0.14 -22.34
N PHE A 198 -18.16 -0.69 -22.11
CA PHE A 198 -19.18 -0.48 -21.08
C PHE A 198 -18.58 -0.15 -19.69
N TYR A 199 -17.45 -0.76 -19.33
CA TYR A 199 -16.71 -0.47 -18.10
C TYR A 199 -16.16 0.97 -17.96
N LYS A 200 -16.11 1.74 -19.05
CA LYS A 200 -15.78 3.17 -19.00
C LYS A 200 -16.98 4.06 -18.69
N LEU A 201 -18.20 3.54 -18.89
CA LEU A 201 -19.45 4.19 -18.51
C LEU A 201 -19.84 3.86 -17.05
N CYS A 202 -19.34 2.75 -16.51
CA CYS A 202 -19.64 2.34 -15.15
C CYS A 202 -18.80 3.08 -14.11
N GLU A 203 -19.32 4.19 -13.56
CA GLU A 203 -18.57 5.01 -12.62
C GLU A 203 -18.27 4.28 -11.31
N ARG A 204 -19.26 3.55 -10.78
CA ARG A 204 -19.07 2.72 -9.58
C ARG A 204 -17.93 1.71 -9.73
N TRP A 205 -17.86 0.97 -10.84
CA TRP A 205 -16.73 0.05 -11.09
C TRP A 205 -15.39 0.78 -11.15
N ARG A 206 -15.35 1.99 -11.74
CA ARG A 206 -14.12 2.78 -11.82
C ARG A 206 -13.63 3.20 -10.43
N LEU A 207 -14.54 3.61 -9.56
CA LEU A 207 -14.23 4.08 -8.20
C LEU A 207 -13.94 2.91 -7.25
N ASP A 208 -14.88 1.95 -7.15
CA ASP A 208 -14.88 0.89 -6.13
C ASP A 208 -13.88 -0.23 -6.46
N ILE A 209 -13.51 -0.40 -7.74
CA ILE A 209 -12.68 -1.52 -8.20
C ILE A 209 -11.43 -1.01 -8.92
N LYS A 210 -11.56 -0.31 -10.06
CA LYS A 210 -10.39 0.00 -10.90
C LYS A 210 -9.38 0.93 -10.24
N HIS A 211 -9.86 1.91 -9.48
CA HIS A 211 -9.03 2.88 -8.78
C HIS A 211 -8.94 2.63 -7.27
N ASN A 212 -9.56 1.55 -6.78
CA ASN A 212 -9.48 1.15 -5.39
C ASN A 212 -8.24 0.27 -5.17
N PRO A 213 -7.28 0.69 -4.31
CA PRO A 213 -6.11 -0.13 -3.98
C PRO A 213 -6.47 -1.50 -3.38
N GLU A 214 -7.63 -1.62 -2.74
CA GLU A 214 -8.08 -2.88 -2.14
C GLU A 214 -8.41 -3.96 -3.19
N ALA A 215 -8.85 -3.56 -4.39
CA ALA A 215 -9.03 -4.52 -5.49
C ALA A 215 -7.69 -5.14 -5.96
N SER A 216 -6.55 -4.53 -5.60
CA SER A 216 -5.21 -5.06 -5.86
C SER A 216 -4.58 -5.70 -4.62
N HIS A 217 -5.35 -5.95 -3.55
CA HIS A 217 -4.85 -6.51 -2.28
C HIS A 217 -4.11 -7.83 -2.48
N GLU A 218 -4.73 -8.77 -3.21
CA GLU A 218 -4.14 -10.08 -3.48
C GLU A 218 -2.85 -10.00 -4.31
N VAL A 219 -2.78 -9.08 -5.27
CA VAL A 219 -1.55 -8.82 -6.05
C VAL A 219 -0.44 -8.30 -5.14
N ASN A 220 -0.76 -7.35 -4.25
CA ASN A 220 0.18 -6.79 -3.29
C ASN A 220 0.72 -7.84 -2.31
N LEU A 221 -0.14 -8.76 -1.86
CA LEU A 221 0.27 -9.90 -1.02
C LEU A 221 1.16 -10.86 -1.80
N TRP A 222 0.86 -11.12 -3.07
CA TRP A 222 1.67 -11.98 -3.94
C TRP A 222 3.11 -11.46 -4.10
N TYR A 223 3.30 -10.19 -4.45
CA TYR A 223 4.64 -9.62 -4.61
C TYR A 223 5.41 -9.52 -3.28
N LYS A 224 4.71 -9.53 -2.14
CA LYS A 224 5.31 -9.61 -0.79
C LYS A 224 5.56 -11.05 -0.30
N SER A 225 5.07 -12.05 -1.03
CA SER A 225 5.15 -13.46 -0.65
C SER A 225 6.59 -13.97 -0.58
N LYS A 226 6.77 -15.07 0.16
CA LYS A 226 8.08 -15.75 0.25
C LYS A 226 8.53 -16.26 -1.12
N ILE A 227 7.60 -16.76 -1.93
CA ILE A 227 7.88 -17.32 -3.26
C ILE A 227 8.44 -16.22 -4.16
N MET A 228 7.75 -15.08 -4.27
CA MET A 228 8.20 -13.99 -5.14
C MET A 228 9.54 -13.39 -4.67
N LYS A 229 9.73 -13.21 -3.36
CA LYS A 229 11.01 -12.76 -2.80
C LYS A 229 12.17 -13.72 -3.11
N GLN A 230 11.90 -15.03 -3.13
CA GLN A 230 12.90 -16.02 -3.53
C GLN A 230 13.26 -15.90 -5.01
N GLN A 231 12.28 -15.66 -5.89
CA GLN A 231 12.54 -15.47 -7.33
C GLN A 231 13.33 -14.19 -7.61
N ILE A 232 12.97 -13.08 -6.95
CA ILE A 232 13.73 -11.82 -7.02
C ILE A 232 15.19 -12.05 -6.60
N LYS A 233 15.41 -12.74 -5.48
CA LYS A 233 16.76 -13.07 -5.00
C LYS A 233 17.50 -14.01 -5.96
N HIS A 234 16.81 -14.96 -6.58
CA HIS A 234 17.37 -15.89 -7.56
C HIS A 234 17.92 -15.13 -8.77
N VAL A 235 17.10 -14.31 -9.42
CA VAL A 235 17.52 -13.52 -10.60
C VAL A 235 18.59 -12.50 -10.22
N SER A 236 18.43 -11.80 -9.08
CA SER A 236 19.44 -10.86 -8.57
C SER A 236 20.82 -11.51 -8.42
N LYS A 237 20.86 -12.73 -7.85
CA LYS A 237 22.10 -13.49 -7.71
C LYS A 237 22.68 -13.92 -9.06
N LYS A 238 21.84 -14.24 -10.04
CA LYS A 238 22.24 -14.62 -11.41
C LYS A 238 22.96 -13.46 -12.11
N ILE A 239 22.41 -12.25 -12.03
CA ILE A 239 23.00 -11.07 -12.71
C ILE A 239 24.07 -10.33 -11.89
N GLY A 240 24.07 -10.47 -10.57
CA GLY A 240 25.05 -9.86 -9.68
C GLY A 240 24.69 -8.50 -9.12
N THR A 241 23.50 -8.01 -9.42
CA THR A 241 22.91 -6.78 -8.87
C THR A 241 21.58 -7.08 -8.19
N TYR A 242 21.17 -6.23 -7.26
CA TYR A 242 19.89 -6.38 -6.57
C TYR A 242 18.75 -5.85 -7.45
N LEU A 243 17.74 -6.68 -7.68
CA LEU A 243 16.49 -6.27 -8.31
C LEU A 243 15.41 -6.12 -7.23
N ASP A 244 14.56 -5.12 -7.37
CA ASP A 244 13.28 -5.06 -6.66
C ASP A 244 12.14 -5.67 -7.49
N ALA A 245 10.91 -5.62 -6.94
CA ALA A 245 9.73 -6.19 -7.59
C ALA A 245 9.38 -5.48 -8.91
N ASP A 246 9.59 -4.16 -8.98
CA ASP A 246 9.29 -3.37 -10.18
C ASP A 246 10.32 -3.66 -11.28
N SER A 247 11.60 -3.77 -10.92
CA SER A 247 12.68 -4.10 -11.85
C SER A 247 12.52 -5.49 -12.47
N ILE A 248 12.20 -6.51 -11.66
CA ILE A 248 11.97 -7.87 -12.22
C ILE A 248 10.72 -7.91 -13.09
N TYR A 249 9.68 -7.15 -12.73
CA TYR A 249 8.47 -7.06 -13.53
C TYR A 249 8.73 -6.32 -14.85
N LEU A 250 9.57 -5.28 -14.86
CA LEU A 250 10.02 -4.59 -16.07
C LEU A 250 10.83 -5.50 -17.00
N ILE A 251 11.73 -6.32 -16.45
CA ILE A 251 12.47 -7.36 -17.20
C ILE A 251 11.49 -8.31 -17.89
N TYR A 252 10.49 -8.79 -17.15
CA TYR A 252 9.43 -9.65 -17.69
C TYR A 252 8.58 -8.96 -18.76
N GLN A 253 8.13 -7.74 -18.52
CA GLN A 253 7.35 -6.99 -19.49
C GLN A 253 8.14 -6.75 -20.79
N THR A 254 9.42 -6.45 -20.68
CA THR A 254 10.30 -6.22 -21.84
C THR A 254 10.54 -7.50 -22.61
N CYS A 255 10.83 -8.61 -21.92
CA CYS A 255 10.87 -9.94 -22.51
C CYS A 255 9.57 -10.22 -23.31
N ALA A 256 8.41 -9.93 -22.71
CA ALA A 256 7.12 -10.15 -23.33
C ALA A 256 6.89 -9.29 -24.59
N PHE A 257 7.17 -7.99 -24.52
CA PHE A 257 7.00 -7.09 -25.66
C PHE A 257 7.96 -7.39 -26.81
N GLU A 258 9.26 -7.60 -26.52
CA GLU A 258 10.24 -7.92 -27.55
C GLU A 258 9.91 -9.26 -28.24
N THR A 259 9.43 -10.25 -27.48
CA THR A 259 8.95 -11.53 -28.05
C THR A 259 7.69 -11.34 -28.89
N ALA A 260 6.81 -10.41 -28.52
CA ALA A 260 5.61 -10.12 -29.29
C ALA A 260 5.93 -9.36 -30.59
N TRP A 261 6.92 -8.46 -30.60
CA TRP A 261 7.26 -7.68 -31.79
C TRP A 261 7.93 -8.48 -32.90
N THR A 262 8.69 -9.52 -32.58
CA THR A 262 9.44 -10.29 -33.58
C THR A 262 9.37 -11.80 -33.38
N LYS A 263 9.29 -12.51 -34.51
CA LYS A 263 9.33 -13.99 -34.55
C LYS A 263 10.75 -14.54 -34.56
N ARG A 264 11.75 -13.71 -34.88
CA ARG A 264 13.10 -14.16 -35.28
C ARG A 264 14.15 -14.07 -34.18
N HIS A 265 13.93 -13.22 -33.17
CA HIS A 265 14.92 -12.94 -32.14
C HIS A 265 14.36 -13.21 -30.75
N VAL A 266 15.20 -13.80 -29.91
CA VAL A 266 14.90 -14.02 -28.50
C VAL A 266 15.41 -12.81 -27.73
N SER A 267 14.55 -12.21 -26.94
CA SER A 267 14.96 -11.14 -26.04
C SER A 267 15.98 -11.67 -25.01
N PRO A 268 17.13 -11.01 -24.82
CA PRO A 268 18.08 -11.41 -23.79
C PRO A 268 17.48 -11.32 -22.38
N TRP A 269 16.48 -10.46 -22.17
CA TRP A 269 15.75 -10.33 -20.92
C TRP A 269 14.96 -11.60 -20.57
N CYS A 270 14.47 -12.32 -21.57
CA CYS A 270 13.79 -13.60 -21.34
C CYS A 270 14.74 -14.67 -20.78
N LEU A 271 16.02 -14.64 -21.14
CA LEU A 271 17.02 -15.62 -20.69
C LEU A 271 17.36 -15.48 -19.20
N LEU A 272 17.02 -14.35 -18.58
CA LEU A 272 17.21 -14.13 -17.16
C LEU A 272 16.17 -14.86 -16.30
N LEU A 273 15.01 -15.17 -16.87
CA LEU A 273 13.87 -15.75 -16.19
C LEU A 273 13.85 -17.26 -16.44
N ASP A 274 13.96 -18.05 -15.37
CA ASP A 274 13.69 -19.49 -15.46
C ASP A 274 12.17 -19.75 -15.47
N ARG A 275 11.79 -21.00 -15.75
CA ARG A 275 10.38 -21.40 -15.82
C ARG A 275 9.58 -20.99 -14.59
N TYR A 276 10.13 -21.21 -13.40
CA TYR A 276 9.42 -21.00 -12.14
C TYR A 276 9.29 -19.51 -11.82
N THR A 277 10.33 -18.71 -12.06
CA THR A 277 10.29 -17.24 -11.98
C THR A 277 9.25 -16.69 -12.94
N PHE A 278 9.21 -17.20 -14.17
CA PHE A 278 8.26 -16.78 -15.18
C PHE A 278 6.81 -17.11 -14.80
N GLU A 279 6.54 -18.34 -14.36
CA GLU A 279 5.23 -18.75 -13.86
C GLU A 279 4.77 -17.86 -12.69
N ALA A 280 5.68 -17.48 -11.79
CA ALA A 280 5.40 -16.58 -10.66
C ALA A 280 5.01 -15.16 -11.09
N LEU A 281 5.65 -14.62 -12.13
CA LEU A 281 5.31 -13.31 -12.70
C LEU A 281 3.98 -13.34 -13.44
N VAL A 282 3.73 -14.38 -14.23
CA VAL A 282 2.45 -14.59 -14.93
C VAL A 282 1.31 -14.73 -13.93
N PHE A 283 1.53 -15.42 -12.80
CA PHE A 283 0.50 -15.52 -11.76
C PHE A 283 0.15 -14.17 -11.12
N GLY A 284 1.11 -13.26 -11.00
CA GLY A 284 0.85 -11.89 -10.57
C GLY A 284 -0.12 -11.16 -11.51
N GLU A 285 0.05 -11.32 -12.83
CA GLU A 285 -0.89 -10.78 -13.81
C GLU A 285 -2.24 -11.49 -13.75
N ASP A 286 -2.28 -12.82 -13.58
CA ASP A 286 -3.52 -13.57 -13.44
C ASP A 286 -4.37 -13.03 -12.27
N LEU A 287 -3.74 -12.74 -11.12
CA LEU A 287 -4.41 -12.13 -9.97
C LEU A 287 -4.93 -10.72 -10.29
N GLU A 288 -4.11 -9.86 -10.91
CA GLU A 288 -4.52 -8.49 -11.26
C GLU A 288 -5.78 -8.51 -12.14
N TYR A 289 -5.75 -9.30 -13.22
CA TYR A 289 -6.87 -9.38 -14.15
C TYR A 289 -8.05 -10.15 -13.57
N TYR A 290 -7.85 -11.13 -12.67
CA TYR A 290 -8.94 -11.80 -11.98
C TYR A 290 -9.75 -10.82 -11.13
N TRP A 291 -9.06 -10.01 -10.31
CA TRP A 291 -9.72 -9.08 -9.38
C TRP A 291 -10.25 -7.82 -10.04
N ILE A 292 -9.55 -7.29 -11.05
CA ILE A 292 -9.94 -6.03 -11.72
C ILE A 292 -10.87 -6.28 -12.92
N ASP A 293 -10.62 -7.33 -13.69
CA ASP A 293 -11.25 -7.55 -14.99
C ASP A 293 -12.08 -8.85 -15.11
N GLY A 294 -12.01 -9.74 -14.13
CA GLY A 294 -12.67 -11.05 -14.12
C GLY A 294 -13.64 -11.24 -12.95
N TYR A 295 -13.54 -12.41 -12.30
CA TYR A 295 -14.49 -12.90 -11.30
C TYR A 295 -14.34 -12.33 -9.89
N GLY A 296 -13.33 -11.50 -9.61
CA GLY A 296 -13.11 -10.99 -8.25
C GLY A 296 -14.28 -10.16 -7.70
N HIS A 297 -15.02 -9.46 -8.57
CA HIS A 297 -16.20 -8.69 -8.18
C HIS A 297 -17.32 -8.86 -9.22
N GLU A 298 -18.53 -9.16 -8.76
CA GLU A 298 -19.68 -9.37 -9.65
C GLU A 298 -19.96 -8.16 -10.56
N LEU A 299 -19.86 -6.95 -10.01
CA LEU A 299 -20.01 -5.69 -10.75
C LEU A 299 -19.08 -5.62 -11.98
N THR A 300 -17.91 -6.24 -11.93
CA THR A 300 -16.93 -6.23 -13.02
C THR A 300 -17.47 -6.84 -14.30
N TYR A 301 -18.14 -7.99 -14.21
CA TYR A 301 -18.65 -8.70 -15.39
C TYR A 301 -20.16 -8.53 -15.59
N ALA A 302 -20.94 -8.24 -14.55
CA ALA A 302 -22.39 -8.02 -14.66
C ALA A 302 -22.74 -6.90 -15.66
N GLN A 303 -21.95 -5.83 -15.67
CA GLN A 303 -22.06 -4.72 -16.63
C GLN A 303 -21.87 -5.12 -18.11
N ALA A 304 -21.35 -6.32 -18.41
CA ALA A 304 -21.27 -6.83 -19.78
C ALA A 304 -22.65 -7.15 -20.38
N CYS A 305 -23.73 -7.14 -19.57
CA CYS A 305 -25.10 -7.28 -20.03
C CYS A 305 -25.46 -6.28 -21.14
N SER A 306 -24.84 -5.10 -21.19
CA SER A 306 -25.05 -4.13 -22.28
C SER A 306 -24.56 -4.65 -23.64
N ALA A 307 -23.40 -5.31 -23.68
CA ALA A 307 -22.85 -5.87 -24.92
C ALA A 307 -23.62 -7.12 -25.36
N PHE A 308 -24.03 -7.96 -24.41
CA PHE A 308 -24.84 -9.14 -24.72
C PHE A 308 -26.27 -8.79 -25.12
N ARG A 309 -26.82 -7.66 -24.66
CA ARG A 309 -28.08 -7.13 -25.18
C ARG A 309 -27.98 -6.84 -26.68
N ASP A 310 -26.92 -6.16 -27.13
CA ASP A 310 -26.67 -5.93 -28.56
C ASP A 310 -26.55 -7.24 -29.36
N LEU A 311 -25.89 -8.26 -28.80
CA LEU A 311 -25.82 -9.60 -29.40
C LEU A 311 -27.22 -10.18 -29.62
N PHE A 312 -28.04 -10.25 -28.56
CA PHE A 312 -29.37 -10.84 -28.65
C PHE A 312 -30.29 -10.05 -29.57
N GLU A 313 -30.28 -8.71 -29.50
CA GLU A 313 -31.07 -7.88 -30.42
C GLU A 313 -30.66 -8.08 -31.87
N ARG A 314 -29.37 -8.31 -32.16
CA ARG A 314 -28.90 -8.62 -33.51
C ARG A 314 -29.32 -10.02 -33.94
N PHE A 315 -29.27 -11.01 -33.05
CA PHE A 315 -29.64 -12.38 -33.36
C PHE A 315 -31.16 -12.57 -33.52
N ASP A 316 -31.96 -11.86 -32.74
CA ASP A 316 -33.44 -11.88 -32.76
C ASP A 316 -34.05 -11.05 -33.91
N ASN A 317 -33.24 -10.24 -34.61
CA ASN A 317 -33.74 -9.40 -35.70
C ASN A 317 -34.07 -10.21 -36.97
N GLU A 318 -35.28 -10.72 -37.11
CA GLU A 318 -35.67 -11.56 -38.26
C GLU A 318 -36.02 -10.76 -39.52
N ASP A 319 -36.35 -9.47 -39.37
CA ASP A 319 -36.74 -8.57 -40.47
C ASP A 319 -35.58 -8.20 -41.43
N GLY A 320 -34.35 -8.64 -41.13
CA GLY A 320 -33.16 -8.34 -41.93
C GLY A 320 -32.72 -6.88 -41.89
N THR A 321 -33.20 -6.11 -40.90
CA THR A 321 -32.83 -4.69 -40.73
C THR A 321 -31.49 -4.51 -40.03
N LYS A 322 -30.99 -5.53 -39.32
CA LYS A 322 -29.64 -5.58 -38.76
C LYS A 322 -28.74 -6.53 -39.57
N GLU A 323 -27.47 -6.16 -39.65
CA GLU A 323 -26.46 -6.80 -40.49
C GLU A 323 -26.16 -8.23 -40.02
N ALA A 324 -25.97 -9.14 -40.98
CA ALA A 324 -25.69 -10.55 -40.70
C ALA A 324 -24.31 -10.76 -40.05
N PHE A 325 -23.32 -9.95 -40.40
CA PHE A 325 -21.95 -10.09 -39.93
C PHE A 325 -21.50 -8.86 -39.12
N THR A 326 -21.44 -9.01 -37.81
CA THR A 326 -21.09 -7.92 -36.88
C THR A 326 -19.70 -8.16 -36.25
N PHE A 327 -18.76 -7.25 -36.49
CA PHE A 327 -17.38 -7.33 -36.02
C PHE A 327 -16.98 -6.11 -35.18
N TYR A 328 -16.60 -6.37 -33.94
CA TYR A 328 -16.32 -5.36 -32.92
C TYR A 328 -14.87 -5.40 -32.46
N PHE A 329 -14.14 -4.28 -32.53
CA PHE A 329 -12.73 -4.22 -32.17
C PHE A 329 -12.52 -3.42 -30.88
N THR A 330 -11.92 -4.05 -29.87
CA THR A 330 -11.85 -3.57 -28.50
C THR A 330 -10.57 -4.00 -27.77
N HIS A 331 -10.61 -4.10 -26.44
CA HIS A 331 -9.47 -4.30 -25.54
C HIS A 331 -9.66 -5.54 -24.64
N SER A 332 -8.56 -5.98 -24.03
CA SER A 332 -8.54 -7.06 -23.02
C SER A 332 -9.63 -6.93 -21.96
N GLY A 333 -9.79 -5.73 -21.38
CA GLY A 333 -10.79 -5.48 -20.34
C GLY A 333 -12.22 -5.79 -20.75
N THR A 334 -12.58 -5.67 -22.03
CA THR A 334 -13.91 -6.05 -22.53
C THR A 334 -14.03 -7.56 -22.69
N LEU A 335 -13.03 -8.20 -23.28
CA LEU A 335 -13.01 -9.64 -23.52
C LEU A 335 -13.02 -10.43 -22.20
N LEU A 336 -12.18 -10.05 -21.24
CA LEU A 336 -12.14 -10.69 -19.91
C LEU A 336 -13.49 -10.57 -19.19
N LYS A 337 -14.11 -9.39 -19.20
CA LYS A 337 -15.45 -9.18 -18.62
C LYS A 337 -16.53 -9.98 -19.33
N ALA A 338 -16.47 -10.07 -20.67
CA ALA A 338 -17.41 -10.86 -21.46
C ALA A 338 -17.25 -12.37 -21.19
N MET A 339 -16.01 -12.88 -21.12
CA MET A 339 -15.73 -14.26 -20.74
C MET A 339 -16.22 -14.57 -19.31
N ALA A 340 -15.98 -13.64 -18.39
CA ALA A 340 -16.47 -13.78 -17.02
C ALA A 340 -18.01 -13.81 -16.96
N PHE A 341 -18.68 -12.92 -17.69
CA PHE A 341 -20.16 -12.88 -17.80
C PHE A 341 -20.74 -14.19 -18.34
N LEU A 342 -20.06 -14.83 -19.29
CA LEU A 342 -20.41 -16.14 -19.85
C LEU A 342 -20.16 -17.32 -18.92
N GLY A 343 -19.40 -17.14 -17.82
CA GLY A 343 -18.98 -18.25 -16.98
C GLY A 343 -17.76 -19.03 -17.51
N LEU A 344 -17.04 -18.51 -18.51
CA LEU A 344 -15.86 -19.19 -19.08
C LEU A 344 -14.64 -19.08 -18.17
N TYR A 345 -13.87 -20.17 -18.08
CA TYR A 345 -12.61 -20.23 -17.33
C TYR A 345 -12.77 -19.88 -15.85
N ARG A 346 -13.94 -20.14 -15.28
CA ARG A 346 -14.23 -19.93 -13.86
C ARG A 346 -13.58 -21.02 -13.01
N ASP A 347 -12.85 -20.60 -11.99
CA ASP A 347 -12.32 -21.48 -10.96
C ASP A 347 -13.40 -21.91 -9.96
N ASP A 348 -13.25 -23.10 -9.37
CA ASP A 348 -14.14 -23.61 -8.30
C ASP A 348 -13.98 -22.83 -6.98
N TYR A 349 -13.00 -21.93 -6.90
CA TYR A 349 -12.66 -21.13 -5.74
C TYR A 349 -12.22 -19.72 -6.16
N PRO A 350 -12.41 -18.69 -5.31
CA PRO A 350 -11.87 -17.36 -5.58
C PRO A 350 -10.33 -17.38 -5.61
N LEU A 351 -9.73 -16.81 -6.66
CA LEU A 351 -8.28 -16.82 -6.82
C LEU A 351 -7.59 -15.83 -5.86
N THR A 352 -6.66 -16.32 -5.03
CA THR A 352 -5.89 -15.54 -4.06
C THR A 352 -4.39 -15.71 -4.24
N HIS A 353 -3.58 -14.89 -3.58
CA HIS A 353 -2.12 -15.00 -3.56
C HIS A 353 -1.57 -16.36 -3.10
N ARG A 354 -2.40 -17.20 -2.47
CA ARG A 354 -2.02 -18.53 -1.97
C ARG A 354 -2.15 -19.64 -3.02
N ASP A 355 -2.81 -19.36 -4.14
CA ASP A 355 -3.21 -20.37 -5.11
C ASP A 355 -2.19 -20.57 -6.25
N PHE A 356 -0.95 -20.12 -6.09
CA PHE A 356 0.09 -20.20 -7.12
C PHE A 356 0.34 -21.62 -7.63
N GLU A 357 0.45 -22.58 -6.71
CA GLU A 357 0.72 -24.00 -7.02
C GLU A 357 -0.55 -24.77 -7.44
N ARG A 358 -1.73 -24.16 -7.32
CA ARG A 358 -3.00 -24.81 -7.68
C ARG A 358 -3.26 -24.72 -9.18
N LYS A 359 -3.91 -25.75 -9.72
CA LYS A 359 -4.38 -25.76 -11.10
C LYS A 359 -5.59 -24.84 -11.25
N ARG A 360 -5.32 -23.57 -11.55
CA ARG A 360 -6.33 -22.58 -11.91
C ARG A 360 -6.72 -22.64 -13.39
N GLN A 361 -7.99 -22.34 -13.67
CA GLN A 361 -8.59 -22.15 -14.99
C GLN A 361 -8.35 -20.72 -15.49
N TRP A 362 -8.38 -19.72 -14.60
CA TRP A 362 -8.13 -18.32 -14.97
C TRP A 362 -6.64 -18.05 -15.24
N ARG A 363 -6.20 -18.36 -16.46
CA ARG A 363 -4.83 -18.17 -16.95
C ARG A 363 -4.83 -17.18 -18.09
N VAL A 364 -4.55 -15.92 -17.79
CA VAL A 364 -4.65 -14.79 -18.72
C VAL A 364 -3.68 -14.94 -19.89
N SER A 365 -2.53 -15.56 -19.65
CA SER A 365 -1.56 -15.93 -20.69
C SER A 365 -2.08 -16.92 -21.74
N GLU A 366 -3.16 -17.65 -21.42
CA GLU A 366 -3.81 -18.60 -22.30
C GLU A 366 -5.12 -18.04 -22.86
N ILE A 367 -5.87 -17.28 -22.06
CA ILE A 367 -7.24 -16.87 -22.41
C ILE A 367 -7.34 -15.48 -23.05
N ASP A 368 -6.38 -14.58 -22.82
CA ASP A 368 -6.41 -13.20 -23.31
C ASP A 368 -5.03 -12.74 -23.82
N ALA A 369 -4.58 -13.37 -24.91
CA ALA A 369 -3.46 -12.92 -25.73
C ALA A 369 -3.82 -11.69 -26.58
N PHE A 370 -2.83 -11.06 -27.23
CA PHE A 370 -3.10 -10.12 -28.33
C PHE A 370 -3.98 -10.77 -29.41
N ALA A 371 -4.82 -9.99 -30.08
CA ALA A 371 -5.77 -10.45 -31.09
C ALA A 371 -6.77 -11.55 -30.64
N THR A 372 -6.91 -11.78 -29.33
CA THR A 372 -7.94 -12.69 -28.79
C THR A 372 -9.31 -12.28 -29.29
N ASN A 373 -10.09 -13.28 -29.74
CA ASN A 373 -11.41 -13.09 -30.31
C ASN A 373 -12.42 -14.01 -29.64
N LEU A 374 -13.66 -13.53 -29.54
CA LEU A 374 -14.82 -14.24 -29.03
C LEU A 374 -15.95 -14.05 -30.04
N VAL A 375 -16.30 -15.10 -30.78
CA VAL A 375 -17.27 -15.01 -31.88
C VAL A 375 -18.41 -15.99 -31.67
N PHE A 376 -19.63 -15.45 -31.70
CA PHE A 376 -20.88 -16.18 -31.71
C PHE A 376 -21.37 -16.31 -33.15
N THR A 377 -21.76 -17.52 -33.53
CA THR A 377 -22.34 -17.82 -34.85
C THR A 377 -23.73 -18.43 -34.64
N LYS A 378 -24.77 -17.79 -35.17
CA LYS A 378 -26.13 -18.34 -35.25
C LYS A 378 -26.22 -19.25 -36.48
N LEU A 379 -26.72 -20.46 -36.26
CA LEU A 379 -26.80 -21.54 -37.23
C LEU A 379 -28.25 -22.00 -37.35
N GLU A 380 -28.78 -22.06 -38.57
CA GLU A 380 -30.07 -22.68 -38.87
C GLU A 380 -29.82 -24.11 -39.35
N CYS A 381 -30.18 -25.09 -38.53
CA CYS A 381 -30.17 -26.50 -38.89
C CYS A 381 -31.61 -26.96 -39.20
N SER A 382 -31.78 -28.12 -39.84
CA SER A 382 -33.07 -28.56 -40.41
C SER A 382 -34.30 -28.40 -39.49
N ASN A 383 -34.16 -28.67 -38.19
CA ASN A 383 -35.28 -28.60 -37.22
C ASN A 383 -35.01 -27.66 -36.03
N GLU A 384 -33.87 -26.95 -35.98
CA GLU A 384 -33.48 -26.18 -34.79
C GLU A 384 -32.47 -25.07 -35.13
N THR A 385 -32.56 -23.94 -34.43
CA THR A 385 -31.53 -22.91 -34.45
C THR A 385 -30.51 -23.17 -33.35
N LYS A 386 -29.23 -23.20 -33.70
CA LYS A 386 -28.11 -23.42 -32.77
C LYS A 386 -27.17 -22.22 -32.74
N VAL A 387 -26.41 -22.10 -31.66
CA VAL A 387 -25.33 -21.13 -31.51
C VAL A 387 -24.02 -21.88 -31.29
N LEU A 388 -23.00 -21.45 -32.03
CA LEU A 388 -21.62 -21.83 -31.81
C LEU A 388 -20.86 -20.66 -31.21
N LEU A 389 -20.20 -20.90 -30.07
CA LEU A 389 -19.22 -19.98 -29.51
C LEU A 389 -17.81 -20.43 -29.89
N THR A 390 -17.02 -19.51 -30.42
CA THR A 390 -15.58 -19.71 -30.61
C THR A 390 -14.79 -18.70 -29.79
N HIS A 391 -13.76 -19.19 -29.11
CA HIS A 391 -12.77 -18.37 -28.40
C HIS A 391 -11.39 -18.66 -28.96
N GLN A 392 -10.70 -17.60 -29.41
CA GLN A 392 -9.46 -17.71 -30.17
C GLN A 392 -9.58 -18.72 -31.32
N GLU A 393 -10.61 -18.56 -32.15
CA GLU A 393 -10.92 -19.40 -33.30
C GLU A 393 -11.22 -20.89 -33.00
N ARG A 394 -11.35 -21.27 -31.73
CA ARG A 394 -11.65 -22.66 -31.31
C ARG A 394 -13.07 -22.75 -30.76
N PRO A 395 -13.87 -23.73 -31.17
CA PRO A 395 -15.15 -24.03 -30.53
C PRO A 395 -14.98 -24.24 -29.02
N VAL A 396 -15.78 -23.53 -28.22
CA VAL A 396 -15.83 -23.71 -26.76
C VAL A 396 -17.27 -23.92 -26.31
N PRO A 397 -17.53 -24.84 -25.37
CA PRO A 397 -18.87 -25.05 -24.84
C PRO A 397 -19.32 -23.81 -24.07
N ILE A 398 -20.60 -23.45 -24.21
CA ILE A 398 -21.22 -22.39 -23.39
C ILE A 398 -21.63 -23.02 -22.06
N PRO A 399 -21.05 -22.59 -20.92
CA PRO A 399 -21.37 -23.14 -19.60
C PRO A 399 -22.86 -23.00 -19.29
N GLY A 400 -23.51 -24.09 -18.90
CA GLY A 400 -24.95 -24.11 -18.60
C GLY A 400 -25.88 -24.26 -19.80
N CYS A 401 -25.35 -24.37 -21.04
CA CYS A 401 -26.15 -24.69 -22.21
C CYS A 401 -25.67 -25.94 -22.95
N SER A 402 -24.37 -26.02 -23.27
CA SER A 402 -23.84 -27.17 -24.01
C SER A 402 -23.72 -28.41 -23.11
N GLN A 403 -24.18 -29.56 -23.60
CA GLN A 403 -23.95 -30.85 -22.93
C GLN A 403 -22.45 -31.17 -22.89
N PRO A 404 -21.96 -31.96 -21.91
CA PRO A 404 -20.55 -32.35 -21.85
C PRO A 404 -20.08 -32.99 -23.17
N GLY A 405 -19.03 -32.43 -23.77
CA GLY A 405 -18.48 -32.90 -25.06
C GLY A 405 -19.12 -32.30 -26.31
N GLN A 406 -20.17 -31.48 -26.18
CA GLN A 406 -20.76 -30.74 -27.30
C GLN A 406 -20.34 -29.27 -27.27
N THR A 407 -20.14 -28.66 -28.44
CA THR A 407 -19.78 -27.23 -28.59
C THR A 407 -20.91 -26.38 -29.16
N LEU A 408 -21.96 -27.02 -29.68
CA LEU A 408 -23.18 -26.36 -30.12
C LEU A 408 -24.17 -26.28 -28.95
N CYS A 409 -24.98 -25.24 -28.94
CA CYS A 409 -25.98 -24.95 -27.91
C CYS A 409 -27.27 -24.52 -28.63
N SER A 410 -28.45 -24.94 -28.16
CA SER A 410 -29.71 -24.45 -28.71
C SER A 410 -29.80 -22.93 -28.53
N TYR A 411 -30.28 -22.21 -29.55
CA TYR A 411 -30.43 -20.76 -29.40
C TYR A 411 -31.48 -20.40 -28.34
N GLU A 412 -32.53 -21.22 -28.19
CA GLU A 412 -33.57 -21.01 -27.19
C GLU A 412 -33.02 -21.19 -25.77
N ASP A 413 -32.27 -22.26 -25.52
CA ASP A 413 -31.60 -22.50 -24.24
C ASP A 413 -30.57 -21.39 -23.93
N PHE A 414 -29.80 -20.96 -24.94
CA PHE A 414 -28.86 -19.84 -24.79
C PHE A 414 -29.58 -18.56 -24.36
N ARG A 415 -30.69 -18.23 -25.02
CA ARG A 415 -31.50 -17.05 -24.70
C ARG A 415 -32.12 -17.16 -23.32
N GLN A 416 -32.63 -18.33 -22.95
CA GLN A 416 -33.21 -18.60 -21.64
C GLN A 416 -32.17 -18.46 -20.51
N LEU A 417 -30.94 -18.96 -20.72
CA LEU A 417 -29.85 -18.90 -19.74
C LEU A 417 -29.47 -17.46 -19.35
N PHE A 418 -29.53 -16.53 -20.30
CA PHE A 418 -29.17 -15.13 -20.07
C PHE A 418 -30.38 -14.19 -19.90
N ARG A 419 -31.62 -14.68 -20.08
CA ARG A 419 -32.85 -13.87 -20.07
C ARG A 419 -32.92 -12.91 -18.88
N GLU A 420 -32.85 -13.44 -17.67
CA GLU A 420 -32.95 -12.64 -16.44
C GLU A 420 -31.82 -11.61 -16.37
N ARG A 421 -30.58 -11.99 -16.68
CA ARG A 421 -29.41 -11.10 -16.63
C ARG A 421 -29.47 -9.97 -17.66
N ILE A 422 -30.20 -10.14 -18.76
CA ILE A 422 -30.33 -9.14 -19.83
C ILE A 422 -31.56 -8.25 -19.61
N GLU A 423 -32.69 -8.83 -19.22
CA GLU A 423 -33.94 -8.11 -18.94
C GLU A 423 -33.85 -7.27 -17.66
N SER A 424 -33.26 -7.82 -16.60
CA SER A 424 -33.04 -7.10 -15.33
C SER A 424 -31.77 -6.23 -15.32
N CYS A 425 -31.07 -6.11 -16.45
CA CYS A 425 -29.85 -5.30 -16.58
C CYS A 425 -30.18 -3.80 -16.44
N ALA A 426 -30.22 -3.34 -15.19
CA ALA A 426 -30.31 -1.95 -14.79
C ALA A 426 -28.90 -1.34 -14.78
N PHE A 427 -28.28 -1.20 -15.96
CA PHE A 427 -26.90 -0.73 -16.11
C PHE A 427 -26.66 0.58 -15.34
N GLU A 428 -27.54 1.57 -15.50
CA GLU A 428 -27.42 2.86 -14.82
C GLU A 428 -27.49 2.74 -13.30
N GLY A 429 -28.44 1.97 -12.77
CA GLY A 429 -28.59 1.76 -11.33
C GLY A 429 -27.43 0.97 -10.73
N MET A 430 -26.96 -0.08 -11.41
CA MET A 430 -25.81 -0.88 -11.01
C MET A 430 -24.52 -0.05 -10.96
N CYS A 431 -24.37 0.85 -11.93
CA CYS A 431 -23.18 1.68 -12.11
C CYS A 431 -23.27 3.06 -11.44
N ALA A 432 -24.43 3.42 -10.87
CA ALA A 432 -24.59 4.64 -10.11
C ALA A 432 -23.70 4.61 -8.86
N PRO A 433 -22.98 5.70 -8.56
CA PRO A 433 -22.32 5.82 -7.26
C PRO A 433 -23.39 5.79 -6.17
N GLN A 434 -23.14 5.07 -5.08
CA GLN A 434 -24.09 5.03 -3.97
C GLN A 434 -24.24 6.44 -3.38
N ASN A 435 -25.49 6.93 -3.25
CA ASN A 435 -25.82 8.18 -2.56
C ASN A 435 -25.53 8.02 -1.07
N VAL A 436 -24.30 8.36 -0.67
CA VAL A 436 -23.99 8.67 0.72
C VAL A 436 -24.60 10.05 1.02
N PRO A 437 -25.36 10.24 2.11
CA PRO A 437 -26.10 11.49 2.35
C PRO A 437 -25.18 12.71 2.30
N LYS A 438 -25.68 13.78 1.66
CA LYS A 438 -24.95 15.03 1.48
C LYS A 438 -24.70 15.71 2.83
N ARG A 439 -23.49 16.26 2.95
CA ARG A 439 -22.84 16.99 4.06
C ARG A 439 -23.72 17.97 4.87
N GLU A 440 -24.84 18.46 4.36
CA GLU A 440 -25.70 19.45 5.03
C GLU A 440 -26.69 18.84 6.03
N GLU A 441 -27.12 17.59 5.84
CA GLU A 441 -28.00 16.90 6.80
C GLU A 441 -27.22 16.34 7.98
N LEU A 442 -25.99 15.85 7.74
CA LEU A 442 -25.06 15.39 8.78
C LEU A 442 -24.59 16.55 9.68
N ALA A 443 -24.30 17.73 9.11
CA ALA A 443 -23.92 18.91 9.88
C ALA A 443 -25.02 19.41 10.85
N LYS A 444 -26.30 19.22 10.48
CA LYS A 444 -27.44 19.57 11.36
C LYS A 444 -27.59 18.59 12.53
N ILE A 445 -27.28 17.32 12.30
CA ILE A 445 -27.29 16.29 13.34
C ILE A 445 -26.08 16.48 14.27
N ASP A 446 -24.89 16.75 13.73
CA ASP A 446 -23.67 16.98 14.50
C ASP A 446 -23.75 18.25 15.37
N SER A 447 -24.36 19.33 14.86
CA SER A 447 -24.59 20.55 15.65
C SER A 447 -25.56 20.33 16.82
N ALA A 448 -26.61 19.52 16.62
CA ALA A 448 -27.55 19.18 17.68
C ALA A 448 -26.91 18.28 18.76
N VAL A 449 -26.00 17.39 18.35
CA VAL A 449 -25.27 16.48 19.24
C VAL A 449 -24.17 17.20 20.04
N GLU A 450 -23.41 18.11 19.42
CA GLU A 450 -22.40 18.93 20.13
C GLU A 450 -23.02 19.85 21.19
N THR A 451 -24.21 20.40 20.92
CA THR A 451 -24.92 21.27 21.87
C THR A 451 -25.47 20.47 23.06
N ALA A 452 -25.85 19.21 22.85
CA ALA A 452 -26.28 18.31 23.92
C ALA A 452 -25.09 17.78 24.76
N GLN A 453 -23.93 17.53 24.15
CA GLN A 453 -22.74 17.04 24.85
C GLN A 453 -22.07 18.12 25.71
N THR A 454 -21.97 19.36 25.22
CA THR A 454 -21.38 20.46 26.00
C THR A 454 -22.17 20.83 27.26
N GLN A 455 -23.50 20.71 27.25
CA GLN A 455 -24.33 20.91 28.45
C GLN A 455 -24.23 19.75 29.45
N THR A 456 -24.00 18.52 28.96
CA THR A 456 -23.90 17.31 29.79
C THR A 456 -22.51 17.19 30.46
N ASP A 457 -21.45 17.62 29.78
CA ASP A 457 -20.06 17.51 30.24
C ASP A 457 -19.70 18.52 31.34
N LEU A 458 -20.24 19.75 31.28
CA LEU A 458 -20.03 20.75 32.34
C LEU A 458 -20.79 20.42 33.64
N ALA A 459 -21.94 19.76 33.54
CA ALA A 459 -22.72 19.33 34.70
C ALA A 459 -22.10 18.10 35.40
N THR A 460 -21.51 17.18 34.64
CA THR A 460 -20.90 15.95 35.17
C THR A 460 -19.52 16.18 35.80
N GLN A 461 -18.72 17.13 35.31
CA GLN A 461 -17.40 17.43 35.88
C GLN A 461 -17.49 18.06 37.29
N LYS A 462 -18.39 19.04 37.49
CA LYS A 462 -18.60 19.66 38.81
C LYS A 462 -19.25 18.70 39.83
N SER A 463 -20.08 17.77 39.38
CA SER A 463 -20.69 16.75 40.24
C SER A 463 -19.67 15.69 40.71
N ARG A 464 -18.75 15.28 39.83
CA ARG A 464 -17.69 14.30 40.13
C ARG A 464 -16.69 14.79 41.19
N ASP A 465 -16.21 16.02 41.06
CA ASP A 465 -15.22 16.56 42.00
C ASP A 465 -15.82 16.81 43.39
N ALA A 466 -17.06 17.26 43.46
CA ALA A 466 -17.77 17.48 44.72
C ALA A 466 -18.14 16.17 45.44
N HIS A 467 -18.49 15.11 44.69
CA HIS A 467 -18.84 13.81 45.27
C HIS A 467 -17.61 13.07 45.83
N MET A 468 -16.47 13.13 45.12
CA MET A 468 -15.22 12.51 45.55
C MET A 468 -14.65 13.13 46.83
N ILE A 469 -14.65 14.47 46.94
CA ILE A 469 -14.18 15.16 48.15
C ILE A 469 -15.07 14.81 49.36
N LYS A 470 -16.39 14.68 49.15
CA LYS A 470 -17.34 14.32 50.21
C LYS A 470 -17.15 12.89 50.73
N LEU A 471 -16.87 11.94 49.85
CA LEU A 471 -16.60 10.54 50.23
C LEU A 471 -15.25 10.40 50.96
N LEU A 472 -14.22 11.13 50.51
CA LEU A 472 -12.89 11.15 51.16
C LEU A 472 -12.96 11.70 52.58
N LEU A 473 -13.67 12.82 52.78
CA LEU A 473 -13.85 13.40 54.11
C LEU A 473 -14.65 12.48 55.03
N ARG A 474 -15.69 11.80 54.51
CA ARG A 474 -16.52 10.89 55.30
C ARG A 474 -15.73 9.69 55.81
N LYS A 475 -14.94 9.05 54.95
CA LYS A 475 -14.12 7.88 55.34
C LYS A 475 -13.02 8.24 56.35
N LEU A 476 -12.34 9.38 56.15
CA LEU A 476 -11.31 9.84 57.09
C LEU A 476 -11.89 10.15 58.48
N ILE A 477 -13.11 10.72 58.52
CA ILE A 477 -13.85 10.98 59.76
C ILE A 477 -14.27 9.67 60.42
N ASP A 478 -14.83 8.72 59.67
CA ASP A 478 -15.28 7.42 60.18
C ASP A 478 -14.11 6.60 60.78
N ASP A 479 -12.96 6.56 60.10
CA ASP A 479 -11.75 5.87 60.57
C ASP A 479 -11.12 6.56 61.80
N SER A 480 -11.15 7.89 61.85
CA SER A 480 -10.66 8.66 63.00
C SER A 480 -11.56 8.48 64.24
N ILE A 481 -12.88 8.42 64.05
CA ILE A 481 -13.85 8.18 65.11
C ILE A 481 -13.73 6.74 65.64
N ALA A 482 -13.63 5.75 64.76
CA ALA A 482 -13.42 4.35 65.15
C ALA A 482 -12.12 4.16 65.96
N SER A 483 -11.04 4.82 65.57
CA SER A 483 -9.75 4.76 66.29
C SER A 483 -9.84 5.43 67.67
N CYS A 484 -10.48 6.60 67.78
CA CYS A 484 -10.73 7.27 69.07
C CYS A 484 -11.60 6.47 70.03
N LEU A 485 -12.61 5.75 69.52
CA LEU A 485 -13.52 4.93 70.34
C LEU A 485 -12.85 3.65 70.86
N LEU A 486 -11.88 3.11 70.12
CA LEU A 486 -11.22 1.84 70.46
C LEU A 486 -9.91 2.01 71.26
N THR A 487 -9.31 3.20 71.30
CA THR A 487 -8.09 3.44 72.11
C THR A 487 -8.37 3.41 73.62
N PRO A 488 -7.72 2.52 74.40
CA PRO A 488 -7.85 2.49 75.85
C PRO A 488 -7.33 3.80 76.48
N ARG A 489 -8.11 4.41 77.38
CA ARG A 489 -7.73 5.69 78.03
C ARG A 489 -6.72 5.55 79.18
N SER A 490 -6.48 4.33 79.68
CA SER A 490 -5.56 4.06 80.80
C SER A 490 -4.34 3.21 80.36
N ASN A 491 -3.24 3.32 81.10
CA ASN A 491 -2.00 2.54 80.90
C ASN A 491 -2.13 1.11 81.46
N CYS A 492 -3.18 0.38 81.08
CA CYS A 492 -3.31 -1.05 81.40
C CYS A 492 -2.66 -1.90 80.28
N PRO A 493 -1.63 -2.72 80.56
CA PRO A 493 -0.92 -3.50 79.54
C PRO A 493 -1.83 -4.51 78.80
N GLU A 494 -2.78 -5.12 79.52
CA GLU A 494 -3.69 -6.14 78.97
C GLU A 494 -4.71 -5.52 78.00
N CYS A 495 -5.19 -4.31 78.29
CA CYS A 495 -6.10 -3.57 77.40
C CYS A 495 -5.41 -3.15 76.09
N TRP A 496 -4.11 -2.79 76.16
CA TRP A 496 -3.32 -2.46 74.98
C TRP A 496 -3.00 -3.69 74.12
N GLN A 497 -2.76 -4.86 74.73
CA GLN A 497 -2.61 -6.12 74.00
C GLN A 497 -3.91 -6.55 73.30
N ALA A 498 -5.06 -6.41 73.97
CA ALA A 498 -6.37 -6.69 73.37
C ALA A 498 -6.68 -5.73 72.19
N TYR A 499 -6.34 -4.45 72.34
CA TYR A 499 -6.44 -3.44 71.28
C TYR A 499 -5.56 -3.78 70.06
N GLU A 500 -4.29 -4.17 70.27
CA GLU A 500 -3.40 -4.59 69.18
C GLU A 500 -3.89 -5.87 68.49
N HIS A 501 -4.47 -6.81 69.25
CA HIS A 501 -5.05 -8.03 68.71
C HIS A 501 -6.28 -7.73 67.82
N GLN A 502 -7.18 -6.84 68.25
CA GLN A 502 -8.31 -6.39 67.44
C GLN A 502 -7.88 -5.60 66.20
N ARG A 503 -6.85 -4.75 66.31
CA ARG A 503 -6.29 -4.01 65.17
C ARG A 503 -5.70 -4.93 64.10
N LYS A 504 -5.06 -6.03 64.51
CA LYS A 504 -4.53 -7.07 63.61
C LYS A 504 -5.63 -7.90 62.92
N LEU A 505 -6.76 -8.14 63.59
CA LEU A 505 -7.92 -8.80 62.99
C LEU A 505 -8.59 -7.95 61.89
N GLN A 506 -8.64 -6.62 62.05
CA GLN A 506 -9.22 -5.71 61.06
C GLN A 506 -8.36 -5.53 59.78
N THR A 507 -7.05 -5.78 59.86
CA THR A 507 -6.09 -5.54 58.74
C THR A 507 -5.81 -6.78 57.87
N ARG A 508 -6.52 -7.91 58.05
CA ARG A 508 -6.45 -9.12 57.19
C ARG A 508 -5.02 -9.63 56.90
N ALA A 509 -4.16 -9.70 57.92
CA ALA A 509 -2.93 -10.49 57.87
C ALA A 509 -3.20 -11.92 58.40
N ASN A 510 -2.76 -12.95 57.68
CA ASN A 510 -2.96 -14.37 58.03
C ASN A 510 -2.47 -14.69 59.45
N CYS A 511 -3.41 -14.99 60.36
CA CYS A 511 -3.11 -15.57 61.66
C CYS A 511 -2.97 -17.09 61.52
N GLY A 512 -1.78 -17.62 61.79
CA GLY A 512 -1.60 -19.04 62.12
C GLY A 512 -1.85 -19.25 63.61
N CYS A 513 -2.80 -20.11 63.97
CA CYS A 513 -3.01 -20.52 65.35
C CYS A 513 -2.20 -21.79 65.65
N PRO A 514 -1.40 -21.85 66.73
CA PRO A 514 -0.93 -23.12 67.29
C PRO A 514 -2.03 -23.78 68.15
N ASP A 515 -2.02 -25.10 68.14
CA ASP A 515 -3.07 -26.01 68.60
C ASP A 515 -3.35 -26.08 70.12
N ALA A 516 -4.63 -26.34 70.40
CA ALA A 516 -5.21 -27.11 71.52
C ALA A 516 -5.41 -26.47 72.93
N ALA A 517 -6.66 -26.05 73.21
CA ALA A 517 -7.52 -26.64 74.27
C ALA A 517 -9.00 -26.16 74.12
N LYS A 518 -9.95 -27.08 74.35
CA LYS A 518 -11.42 -26.92 74.20
C LYS A 518 -12.11 -26.48 75.55
N PRO A 519 -13.46 -26.50 75.72
CA PRO A 519 -14.39 -25.37 75.70
C PRO A 519 -15.28 -25.23 76.99
N PHE A 520 -16.31 -24.36 76.96
CA PHE A 520 -17.47 -24.18 77.88
C PHE A 520 -17.33 -23.15 79.04
N CYS A 521 -18.02 -22.00 78.97
CA CYS A 521 -19.36 -21.65 79.56
C CYS A 521 -19.29 -21.22 81.03
N PHE A 522 -20.10 -20.32 81.62
CA PHE A 522 -21.30 -19.53 81.33
C PHE A 522 -21.36 -18.47 82.47
N ARG A 523 -22.04 -17.32 82.29
CA ARG A 523 -23.21 -16.88 83.10
C ARG A 523 -23.55 -15.39 82.97
N ASN A 524 -24.86 -15.15 82.85
CA ASN A 524 -25.59 -13.92 83.14
C ASN A 524 -25.26 -13.35 84.52
N ILE A 525 -25.39 -12.03 84.71
CA ILE A 525 -26.22 -11.41 85.75
C ILE A 525 -26.35 -9.89 85.48
N ASP A 526 -27.47 -9.40 85.98
CA ASP A 526 -28.21 -8.16 85.79
C ASP A 526 -27.48 -6.83 86.05
N VAL A 527 -28.05 -5.80 85.41
CA VAL A 527 -27.83 -4.37 85.67
C VAL A 527 -28.08 -4.06 87.14
N PRO A 528 -27.24 -3.22 87.75
CA PRO A 528 -27.76 -1.91 88.14
C PRO A 528 -26.72 -0.84 87.78
N TYR A 529 -27.16 0.34 87.34
CA TYR A 529 -26.77 1.63 87.93
C TYR A 529 -27.43 2.75 87.11
N GLU A 530 -28.16 3.54 87.88
CA GLU A 530 -29.04 4.64 87.51
C GLU A 530 -28.22 5.79 86.92
N PHE A 531 -28.69 6.32 85.79
CA PHE A 531 -28.06 7.42 85.07
C PHE A 531 -28.17 8.74 85.86
N ASP A 532 -27.10 9.14 86.55
CA ASP A 532 -26.99 10.46 87.18
C ASP A 532 -26.48 11.49 86.16
N TYR A 533 -27.41 12.08 85.41
CA TYR A 533 -27.11 13.07 84.36
C TYR A 533 -26.52 14.38 84.90
N ARG A 534 -26.45 14.59 86.23
CA ARG A 534 -26.00 15.85 86.82
C ARG A 534 -24.48 15.95 86.95
N LYS A 535 -23.73 14.85 86.83
CA LYS A 535 -22.26 14.83 86.91
C LYS A 535 -21.55 14.89 85.56
N ILE A 536 -22.29 14.98 84.45
CA ILE A 536 -21.71 15.06 83.10
C ILE A 536 -21.09 16.44 82.82
N LEU A 537 -21.46 17.48 83.58
CA LEU A 537 -21.02 18.87 83.37
C LEU A 537 -20.06 19.39 84.44
N GLU A 538 -19.53 18.53 85.32
CA GLU A 538 -18.45 18.93 86.23
C GLU A 538 -17.10 18.75 85.52
N ASP A 539 -16.58 19.87 85.01
CA ASP A 539 -15.26 19.97 84.37
C ASP A 539 -14.14 19.74 85.40
N ASP A 540 -13.52 18.56 85.38
CA ASP A 540 -12.21 18.33 86.00
C ASP A 540 -11.11 18.97 85.15
N ALA A 541 -10.94 20.27 85.35
CA ALA A 541 -9.78 21.03 84.92
C ALA A 541 -8.54 20.61 85.73
N ALA A 542 -7.58 19.93 85.08
CA ALA A 542 -6.15 20.28 85.11
C ALA A 542 -5.26 19.12 84.61
N GLN A 543 -5.05 19.03 83.29
CA GLN A 543 -3.74 18.82 82.65
C GLN A 543 -3.89 18.91 81.12
N PRO A 544 -2.88 19.40 80.39
CA PRO A 544 -3.03 19.84 79.01
C PRO A 544 -3.25 18.65 78.08
N VAL A 545 -4.52 18.41 77.72
CA VAL A 545 -4.90 17.41 76.74
C VAL A 545 -4.38 17.87 75.37
N GLN A 546 -3.25 17.29 74.94
CA GLN A 546 -2.90 17.22 73.53
C GLN A 546 -4.12 16.68 72.76
N CYS A 547 -4.65 17.50 71.85
CA CYS A 547 -5.89 17.26 71.11
C CYS A 547 -6.02 15.79 70.65
N PRO A 548 -6.99 15.00 71.17
CA PRO A 548 -7.11 13.56 70.90
C PRO A 548 -7.28 13.26 69.41
N MET A 549 -7.95 14.16 68.68
CA MET A 549 -8.15 14.09 67.24
C MET A 549 -6.84 14.13 66.45
N LYS A 550 -5.87 14.96 66.86
CA LYS A 550 -4.57 15.04 66.16
C LYS A 550 -3.77 13.74 66.29
N ARG A 551 -3.87 13.06 67.42
CA ARG A 551 -3.24 11.75 67.63
C ARG A 551 -3.97 10.65 66.86
N ALA A 552 -5.29 10.66 66.84
CA ALA A 552 -6.09 9.70 66.08
C ALA A 552 -5.85 9.81 64.56
N ILE A 553 -5.76 11.03 64.03
CA ILE A 553 -5.44 11.28 62.61
C ILE A 553 -4.02 10.79 62.26
N ARG A 554 -3.02 11.02 63.13
CA ARG A 554 -1.66 10.48 62.94
C ARG A 554 -1.61 8.96 62.93
N VAL A 555 -2.41 8.31 63.78
CA VAL A 555 -2.50 6.85 63.84
C VAL A 555 -3.23 6.28 62.63
N ALA A 556 -4.30 6.93 62.15
CA ALA A 556 -4.99 6.56 60.91
C ALA A 556 -4.12 6.75 59.65
N LEU A 557 -3.13 7.62 59.71
CA LEU A 557 -2.13 7.84 58.65
C LEU A 557 -0.85 6.97 58.82
N GLU A 558 -0.84 6.02 59.76
CA GLU A 558 0.28 5.10 60.04
C GLU A 558 1.62 5.79 60.34
N MET A 559 1.62 6.93 61.05
CA MET A 559 2.84 7.66 61.38
C MET A 559 3.53 7.09 62.65
N GLU A 560 4.79 6.68 62.54
CA GLU A 560 5.65 6.34 63.70
C GLU A 560 6.28 7.59 64.32
N ARG A 561 6.82 7.49 65.55
CA ARG A 561 7.24 8.65 66.37
C ARG A 561 8.39 9.49 65.77
N GLU A 562 8.99 9.09 64.65
CA GLU A 562 10.15 9.76 64.04
C GLU A 562 9.96 10.27 62.59
N ASP A 563 8.74 10.26 62.03
CA ASP A 563 8.49 10.83 60.70
C ASP A 563 7.98 12.29 60.80
N ALA A 564 8.79 13.25 60.35
CA ALA A 564 8.58 14.68 60.56
C ALA A 564 7.80 15.43 59.45
N ASP A 565 7.30 14.76 58.40
CA ASP A 565 6.61 15.42 57.29
C ASP A 565 5.17 14.89 57.07
N GLU A 566 4.19 15.67 57.54
CA GLU A 566 2.75 15.38 57.44
C GLU A 566 2.29 15.28 55.97
N GLY A 567 2.97 15.94 55.02
CA GLY A 567 2.60 15.92 53.60
C GLY A 567 2.88 14.58 52.91
N VAL A 568 3.98 13.91 53.28
CA VAL A 568 4.41 12.64 52.67
C VAL A 568 3.54 11.47 53.16
N ALA A 569 3.09 11.52 54.41
CA ALA A 569 2.19 10.51 54.98
C ALA A 569 0.79 10.57 54.33
N ILE A 570 0.28 11.78 54.08
CA ILE A 570 -0.98 12.00 53.36
C ILE A 570 -0.87 11.50 51.91
N ASP A 571 0.24 11.80 51.22
CA ASP A 571 0.47 11.35 49.85
C ASP A 571 0.60 9.81 49.75
N ARG A 572 1.22 9.16 50.74
CA ARG A 572 1.31 7.70 50.82
C ARG A 572 -0.05 7.05 51.07
N CYS A 573 -0.84 7.59 51.99
CA CYS A 573 -2.21 7.13 52.27
C CYS A 573 -3.09 7.29 51.03
N MET A 574 -3.03 8.45 50.37
CA MET A 574 -3.73 8.73 49.11
C MET A 574 -3.32 7.76 48.00
N LYS A 575 -2.02 7.45 47.85
CA LYS A 575 -1.52 6.49 46.85
C LYS A 575 -1.94 5.05 47.14
N ASN A 576 -2.01 4.63 48.40
CA ASN A 576 -2.46 3.29 48.78
C ASN A 576 -3.97 3.14 48.62
N MET A 577 -4.76 4.15 49.00
CA MET A 577 -6.19 4.20 48.71
C MET A 577 -6.46 4.21 47.20
N TRP A 578 -5.70 5.00 46.45
CA TRP A 578 -5.77 5.03 44.99
C TRP A 578 -5.48 3.65 44.38
N ARG A 579 -4.51 2.90 44.91
CA ARG A 579 -4.20 1.53 44.46
C ARG A 579 -5.28 0.50 44.81
N CYS A 580 -5.91 0.60 45.97
CA CYS A 580 -7.01 -0.29 46.36
C CYS A 580 -8.29 0.00 45.55
N GLU A 581 -8.61 1.27 45.32
CA GLU A 581 -9.73 1.66 44.43
C GLU A 581 -9.41 1.35 42.96
N LEU A 582 -8.16 1.46 42.50
CA LEU A 582 -7.78 0.97 41.16
C LEU A 582 -8.01 -0.53 41.01
N LYS A 583 -7.81 -1.31 42.09
CA LYS A 583 -8.09 -2.75 42.08
C LYS A 583 -9.59 -3.04 42.05
N LEU A 584 -10.38 -2.34 42.86
CA LEU A 584 -11.84 -2.45 42.85
C LEU A 584 -12.45 -1.96 41.53
N TRP A 585 -11.90 -0.89 40.97
CA TRP A 585 -12.23 -0.38 39.65
C TRP A 585 -11.82 -1.37 38.57
N ASN A 586 -10.64 -1.99 38.63
CA ASN A 586 -10.23 -3.03 37.68
C ASN A 586 -11.10 -4.28 37.78
N GLU A 587 -11.56 -4.67 38.97
CA GLU A 587 -12.49 -5.80 39.16
C GLU A 587 -13.91 -5.45 38.67
N GLN A 588 -14.38 -4.22 38.90
CA GLN A 588 -15.64 -3.72 38.34
C GLN A 588 -15.55 -3.47 36.83
N PHE A 589 -14.37 -3.11 36.32
CA PHE A 589 -14.08 -2.92 34.90
C PHE A 589 -14.01 -4.27 34.19
N LEU A 590 -13.50 -5.32 34.84
CA LEU A 590 -13.54 -6.69 34.32
C LEU A 590 -14.97 -7.26 34.31
N LYS A 591 -15.78 -7.02 35.35
CA LYS A 591 -17.22 -7.32 35.33
C LYS A 591 -17.98 -6.48 34.30
N GLY A 592 -17.65 -5.20 34.19
CA GLY A 592 -18.17 -4.30 33.16
C GLY A 592 -17.76 -4.75 31.76
N MET A 593 -16.58 -5.35 31.57
CA MET A 593 -16.15 -5.92 30.29
C MET A 593 -16.90 -7.22 29.94
N GLU A 594 -17.32 -8.03 30.92
CA GLU A 594 -18.23 -9.16 30.67
C GLU A 594 -19.64 -8.67 30.29
N ASP A 595 -20.16 -7.63 30.97
CA ASP A 595 -21.46 -7.01 30.65
C ASP A 595 -21.46 -6.20 29.33
N VAL A 596 -20.32 -5.62 28.96
CA VAL A 596 -20.12 -4.87 27.70
C VAL A 596 -19.88 -5.82 26.52
N ARG A 597 -19.32 -7.02 26.75
CA ARG A 597 -19.18 -8.06 25.70
C ARG A 597 -20.52 -8.57 25.18
N GLU A 598 -21.58 -8.49 25.99
CA GLU A 598 -22.94 -8.81 25.56
C GLU A 598 -23.72 -7.61 24.97
N LYS A 599 -23.17 -6.38 25.01
CA LYS A 599 -23.90 -5.17 24.58
C LYS A 599 -23.25 -4.28 23.53
N GLU A 600 -21.99 -4.48 23.14
CA GLU A 600 -21.39 -3.70 22.05
C GLU A 600 -21.49 -4.39 20.68
N THR A 601 -22.69 -4.36 20.12
CA THR A 601 -22.85 -4.17 18.69
C THR A 601 -23.11 -2.69 18.41
N LYS A 602 -22.10 -1.98 17.86
CA LYS A 602 -22.20 -1.02 16.73
C LYS A 602 -21.20 0.14 16.83
N ILE A 603 -20.41 0.25 15.75
CA ILE A 603 -19.58 1.38 15.27
C ILE A 603 -18.13 1.36 15.76
N ASP A 604 -17.21 0.93 14.88
CA ASP A 604 -15.77 1.06 15.08
C ASP A 604 -15.37 2.54 15.01
N PHE A 605 -14.54 2.99 15.95
CA PHE A 605 -14.05 4.37 16.07
C PHE A 605 -13.09 4.81 14.94
N LEU A 606 -12.90 3.97 13.92
CA LEU A 606 -12.18 4.27 12.67
C LEU A 606 -13.02 4.06 11.41
N ASP A 607 -14.30 3.68 11.53
CA ASP A 607 -15.20 3.48 10.39
C ASP A 607 -15.72 4.83 9.86
N PHE A 608 -14.84 5.56 9.18
CA PHE A 608 -15.29 6.60 8.27
C PHE A 608 -15.70 5.95 6.95
N PRO A 609 -16.96 6.12 6.48
CA PRO A 609 -17.36 5.64 5.15
C PRO A 609 -16.57 6.32 4.02
N TYR A 610 -15.94 7.47 4.31
CA TYR A 610 -15.10 8.21 3.39
C TYR A 610 -14.07 9.05 4.16
N ILE A 611 -12.82 9.06 3.70
CA ILE A 611 -11.74 9.90 4.23
C ILE A 611 -11.56 11.09 3.29
N ASP A 612 -11.88 12.31 3.74
CA ASP A 612 -11.61 13.53 2.96
C ASP A 612 -10.11 13.79 2.91
N SER A 613 -9.53 13.40 1.77
CA SER A 613 -8.09 13.48 1.52
C SER A 613 -7.61 14.90 1.22
N LYS A 614 -8.48 15.92 1.20
CA LYS A 614 -8.16 17.31 0.87
C LYS A 614 -8.29 18.28 2.04
N ASP A 615 -9.04 17.94 3.09
CA ASP A 615 -9.23 18.80 4.26
C ASP A 615 -8.14 18.54 5.34
N PRO A 616 -7.23 19.51 5.58
CA PRO A 616 -6.17 19.37 6.58
C PRO A 616 -6.68 19.28 8.03
N VAL A 617 -7.89 19.79 8.33
CA VAL A 617 -8.50 19.73 9.66
C VAL A 617 -9.07 18.33 9.91
N PHE A 618 -9.78 17.80 8.92
CA PHE A 618 -10.29 16.42 8.96
C PHE A 618 -9.17 15.40 9.14
N LEU A 619 -8.08 15.52 8.39
CA LEU A 619 -6.92 14.62 8.52
C LEU A 619 -6.28 14.72 9.91
N GLN A 620 -6.19 15.92 10.50
CA GLN A 620 -5.68 16.07 11.86
C GLN A 620 -6.61 15.43 12.92
N GLN A 621 -7.93 15.47 12.72
CA GLN A 621 -8.89 14.77 13.59
C GLN A 621 -8.82 13.25 13.43
N LEU A 622 -8.64 12.76 12.19
CA LEU A 622 -8.39 11.34 11.92
C LEU A 622 -7.12 10.86 12.62
N LEU A 623 -6.05 11.65 12.58
CA LEU A 623 -4.80 11.39 13.28
C LEU A 623 -5.01 11.33 14.80
N LYS A 624 -5.80 12.27 15.37
CA LYS A 624 -6.16 12.27 16.80
C LYS A 624 -6.84 10.97 17.21
N ARG A 625 -7.84 10.51 16.46
CA ARG A 625 -8.58 9.27 16.75
C ARG A 625 -7.71 8.02 16.61
N ALA A 626 -6.89 7.97 15.56
CA ALA A 626 -5.95 6.86 15.35
C ALA A 626 -4.91 6.75 16.48
N LEU A 627 -4.38 7.88 16.97
CA LEU A 627 -3.45 7.89 18.09
C LEU A 627 -4.13 7.50 19.41
N LEU A 628 -5.41 7.85 19.61
CA LEU A 628 -6.18 7.39 20.78
C LEU A 628 -6.34 5.86 20.76
N LYS A 629 -6.70 5.25 19.62
CA LYS A 629 -6.78 3.78 19.51
C LYS A 629 -5.41 3.11 19.71
N LEU A 630 -4.34 3.72 19.20
CA LEU A 630 -2.98 3.21 19.40
C LEU A 630 -2.49 3.36 20.85
N SER A 631 -3.01 4.34 21.60
CA SER A 631 -2.67 4.55 23.01
C SER A 631 -3.18 3.44 23.92
N GLU A 632 -4.17 2.66 23.48
CA GLU A 632 -4.67 1.47 24.20
C GLU A 632 -3.60 0.37 24.29
N SER A 633 -2.63 0.34 23.38
CA SER A 633 -1.52 -0.58 23.44
C SER A 633 -0.30 0.07 24.12
N PRO A 634 0.24 -0.52 25.21
CA PRO A 634 1.43 0.01 25.88
C PRO A 634 2.72 -0.06 25.03
N LYS A 635 2.65 -0.64 23.81
CA LYS A 635 3.76 -0.72 22.86
C LYS A 635 3.99 0.59 22.09
N TYR A 636 2.99 1.46 21.98
CA TYR A 636 3.07 2.69 21.18
C TYR A 636 3.23 3.94 22.07
N VAL A 637 4.43 4.11 22.62
CA VAL A 637 4.76 5.20 23.57
C VAL A 637 4.45 6.60 23.01
N LEU A 638 4.65 6.83 21.70
CA LEU A 638 4.32 8.13 21.09
C LEU A 638 2.82 8.44 21.14
N ALA A 639 1.97 7.41 21.01
CA ALA A 639 0.52 7.54 21.00
C ALA A 639 -0.03 7.81 22.40
N THR A 640 0.71 7.46 23.46
CA THR A 640 0.32 7.73 24.85
C THR A 640 0.53 9.19 25.28
N PHE A 641 1.26 10.01 24.50
CA PHE A 641 1.45 11.42 24.84
C PHE A 641 0.20 12.26 24.53
N PRO A 642 -0.19 13.18 25.43
CA PRO A 642 -1.29 14.11 25.18
C PRO A 642 -0.96 14.98 23.98
N GLU A 643 -1.97 15.20 23.13
CA GLU A 643 -1.87 16.04 21.95
C GLU A 643 -0.82 15.66 20.89
N ALA A 644 -0.35 14.39 20.89
CA ALA A 644 0.61 13.91 19.89
C ALA A 644 0.17 14.19 18.44
N TYR A 645 -1.14 14.22 18.16
CA TYR A 645 -1.71 14.57 16.85
C TYR A 645 -1.38 15.98 16.35
N LYS A 646 -0.96 16.90 17.23
CA LYS A 646 -0.57 18.27 16.85
C LYS A 646 0.88 18.34 16.34
N LEU A 647 1.66 17.26 16.45
CA LEU A 647 3.07 17.27 16.02
C LEU A 647 3.19 17.60 14.52
N PRO A 648 4.03 18.59 14.11
CA PRO A 648 4.15 19.01 12.72
C PRO A 648 4.50 17.87 11.75
N PHE A 649 5.36 16.95 12.17
CA PHE A 649 5.76 15.81 11.34
C PHE A 649 4.62 14.80 11.12
N LEU A 650 3.74 14.59 12.11
CA LEU A 650 2.59 13.69 11.95
C LEU A 650 1.49 14.32 11.09
N ASN A 651 1.30 15.63 11.23
CA ASN A 651 0.38 16.39 10.37
C ASN A 651 0.86 16.44 8.92
N ALA A 652 2.16 16.62 8.69
CA ALA A 652 2.76 16.51 7.37
C ALA A 652 2.66 15.08 6.79
N TRP A 653 2.97 14.07 7.62
CA TRP A 653 2.89 12.66 7.23
C TRP A 653 1.49 12.26 6.78
N ILE A 654 0.46 12.64 7.54
CA ILE A 654 -0.92 12.27 7.17
C ILE A 654 -1.39 13.01 5.92
N ARG A 655 -1.02 14.30 5.77
CA ARG A 655 -1.32 15.08 4.55
C ARG A 655 -0.64 14.49 3.31
N ASN A 656 0.62 14.06 3.42
CA ASN A 656 1.36 13.42 2.34
C ASN A 656 0.78 12.06 1.98
N ARG A 657 0.43 11.24 2.99
CA ARG A 657 -0.18 9.91 2.80
C ARG A 657 -1.50 9.97 2.03
N TYR A 658 -2.29 11.02 2.23
CA TYR A 658 -3.57 11.24 1.56
C TYR A 658 -3.47 12.17 0.33
N GLY A 659 -2.26 12.54 -0.11
CA GLY A 659 -2.04 13.26 -1.37
C GLY A 659 -2.47 14.73 -1.37
N VAL A 660 -2.53 15.39 -0.22
CA VAL A 660 -2.81 16.84 -0.12
C VAL A 660 -1.65 17.62 -0.73
N ARG A 661 -1.89 18.29 -1.87
CA ARG A 661 -0.88 19.15 -2.51
C ARG A 661 -0.88 20.53 -1.87
N ILE A 662 0.30 21.05 -1.50
CA ILE A 662 0.45 22.46 -1.11
C ILE A 662 0.26 23.36 -2.33
N SER A 663 -0.61 24.36 -2.20
CA SER A 663 -0.88 25.35 -3.25
C SER A 663 0.36 26.19 -3.58
N ALA A 664 0.45 26.67 -4.83
CA ALA A 664 1.56 27.53 -5.26
C ALA A 664 1.68 28.80 -4.40
N LYS A 665 0.53 29.38 -4.01
CA LYS A 665 0.46 30.55 -3.12
C LYS A 665 1.11 30.26 -1.76
N ARG A 666 0.76 29.13 -1.12
CA ARG A 666 1.33 28.75 0.18
C ARG A 666 2.84 28.48 0.11
N LYS A 667 3.32 27.89 -0.98
CA LYS A 667 4.77 27.72 -1.21
C LYS A 667 5.51 29.05 -1.29
N GLN A 668 4.90 30.06 -1.92
CA GLN A 668 5.48 31.39 -2.05
C GLN A 668 5.52 32.14 -0.71
N GLU A 669 4.47 32.00 0.11
CA GLU A 669 4.44 32.52 1.49
C GLU A 669 5.56 31.90 2.34
N MET A 670 5.68 30.57 2.34
CA MET A 670 6.74 29.86 3.09
C MET A 670 8.14 30.29 2.65
N LEU A 671 8.35 30.46 1.34
CA LEU A 671 9.62 30.97 0.81
C LEU A 671 9.91 32.40 1.29
N HIS A 672 8.89 33.26 1.35
CA HIS A 672 9.05 34.63 1.80
C HIS A 672 9.40 34.70 3.30
N GLU A 673 8.74 33.88 4.12
CA GLU A 673 9.05 33.70 5.54
C GLU A 673 10.52 33.27 5.72
N SER A 674 10.97 32.22 5.01
CA SER A 674 12.36 31.75 5.09
C SER A 674 13.37 32.79 4.60
N LYS A 675 13.08 33.51 3.50
CA LYS A 675 13.95 34.57 2.96
C LYS A 675 14.24 35.67 3.97
N HIS A 676 13.23 36.09 4.74
CA HIS A 676 13.42 37.10 5.78
C HIS A 676 14.46 36.66 6.83
N PHE A 677 14.43 35.38 7.24
CA PHE A 677 15.45 34.84 8.14
C PHE A 677 16.83 34.75 7.47
N TRP A 678 16.89 34.36 6.20
CA TRP A 678 18.14 34.23 5.46
C TRP A 678 18.86 35.56 5.26
N GLU A 679 18.12 36.62 4.92
CA GLU A 679 18.69 37.93 4.64
C GLU A 679 19.04 38.69 5.93
N TRP A 680 18.30 38.45 7.02
CA TRP A 680 18.45 39.25 8.24
C TRP A 680 19.24 38.58 9.36
N LEU A 681 18.97 37.30 9.65
CA LEU A 681 19.54 36.59 10.80
C LEU A 681 20.88 35.94 10.47
N ILE A 682 20.97 35.22 9.35
CA ILE A 682 22.15 34.42 9.02
C ILE A 682 23.42 35.28 8.92
N PRO A 683 23.46 36.39 8.15
CA PRO A 683 24.66 37.21 8.02
C PRO A 683 25.16 37.80 9.34
N ARG A 684 24.26 38.06 10.29
CA ARG A 684 24.58 38.65 11.60
C ARG A 684 25.09 37.62 12.61
N VAL A 685 24.63 36.37 12.51
CA VAL A 685 25.05 35.29 13.42
C VAL A 685 26.35 34.64 12.97
N THR A 686 26.68 34.73 11.68
CA THR A 686 27.77 33.96 11.05
C THR A 686 28.87 34.84 10.44
N GLU A 687 28.87 36.13 10.77
CA GLU A 687 29.87 37.07 10.30
C GLU A 687 31.30 36.69 10.73
N MET A 688 32.22 36.75 9.77
CA MET A 688 33.63 36.45 9.99
C MET A 688 34.51 37.49 9.31
N ARG A 689 35.42 38.09 10.09
CA ARG A 689 36.52 38.91 9.57
C ARG A 689 37.55 38.04 8.84
N TRP A 690 37.90 38.44 7.62
CA TRP A 690 38.96 37.84 6.83
C TRP A 690 40.35 38.22 7.36
N PRO A 691 41.34 37.30 7.34
CA PRO A 691 42.70 37.60 7.78
C PRO A 691 43.37 38.58 6.82
N ILE A 692 44.08 39.56 7.37
CA ILE A 692 44.85 40.56 6.63
C ILE A 692 46.33 40.42 6.96
N CYS A 693 47.20 41.01 6.12
CA CYS A 693 48.65 40.96 6.33
C CYS A 693 49.10 41.51 7.69
N ALA A 694 48.36 42.49 8.26
CA ALA A 694 48.64 43.03 9.58
C ALA A 694 48.47 42.00 10.72
N ASP A 695 47.65 40.96 10.53
CA ASP A 695 47.43 39.92 11.54
C ASP A 695 48.66 38.98 11.70
N LEU A 696 49.67 39.12 10.83
CA LEU A 696 50.98 38.44 10.94
C LEU A 696 51.96 39.19 11.86
N GLY A 697 51.60 40.37 12.37
CA GLY A 697 52.42 41.16 13.31
C GLY A 697 53.69 41.75 12.70
N LEU A 698 53.67 42.06 11.39
CA LEU A 698 54.84 42.58 10.68
C LEU A 698 54.90 44.11 10.74
N GLU A 699 55.63 44.63 11.73
CA GLU A 699 56.06 46.03 11.78
C GLU A 699 57.52 46.14 11.30
N GLY A 700 57.77 46.03 9.98
CA GLY A 700 59.12 46.28 9.44
C GLY A 700 59.43 45.63 8.08
N ARG A 701 60.55 46.07 7.47
CA ARG A 701 61.08 45.51 6.21
C ARG A 701 61.65 44.11 6.45
N VAL A 702 61.02 43.10 5.87
CA VAL A 702 61.42 41.69 6.01
C VAL A 702 62.42 41.31 4.90
N ASN A 703 63.52 40.65 5.26
CA ASN A 703 64.48 40.09 4.29
C ASN A 703 64.25 38.58 4.07
N TRP A 704 64.83 38.00 3.01
CA TRP A 704 64.60 36.60 2.61
C TRP A 704 64.93 35.55 3.68
N ASN A 705 65.75 35.88 4.69
CA ASN A 705 66.08 34.95 5.77
C ASN A 705 64.89 34.65 6.70
N TYR A 706 63.88 35.52 6.74
CA TYR A 706 62.66 35.31 7.53
C TYR A 706 61.57 34.55 6.78
N LYS A 707 61.76 34.25 5.49
CA LYS A 707 60.75 33.60 4.63
C LYS A 707 60.18 32.32 5.25
N ARG A 708 61.06 31.41 5.71
CA ARG A 708 60.62 30.13 6.29
C ARG A 708 59.78 30.33 7.55
N ARG A 709 60.18 31.27 8.41
CA ARG A 709 59.46 31.60 9.65
C ARG A 709 58.12 32.29 9.38
N LEU A 710 58.07 33.14 8.36
CA LEU A 710 56.85 33.77 7.87
C LEU A 710 55.88 32.75 7.29
N ASP A 711 56.37 31.84 6.44
CA ASP A 711 55.56 30.79 5.82
C ASP A 711 54.94 29.89 6.90
N GLU A 712 55.72 29.47 7.90
CA GLU A 712 55.23 28.69 9.04
C GLU A 712 54.18 29.46 9.89
N THR A 713 54.38 30.76 10.09
CA THR A 713 53.46 31.60 10.87
C THR A 713 52.15 31.82 10.09
N ALA A 714 52.25 32.15 8.80
CA ALA A 714 51.12 32.28 7.90
C ALA A 714 50.32 30.97 7.82
N GLN A 715 50.98 29.81 7.70
CA GLN A 715 50.32 28.49 7.70
C GLN A 715 49.57 28.22 9.01
N LYS A 716 50.12 28.60 10.18
CA LYS A 716 49.43 28.47 11.47
C LYS A 716 48.18 29.34 11.56
N HIS A 717 48.29 30.61 11.16
CA HIS A 717 47.14 31.54 11.12
C HIS A 717 46.08 31.07 10.13
N LEU A 718 46.50 30.57 8.97
CA LEU A 718 45.66 30.01 7.92
C LEU A 718 44.88 28.77 8.40
N ALA A 719 45.56 27.83 9.06
CA ALA A 719 44.92 26.64 9.62
C ALA A 719 43.88 27.02 10.70
N LYS A 720 44.20 28.01 11.55
CA LYS A 720 43.27 28.52 12.57
C LYS A 720 42.05 29.21 11.93
N PHE A 721 42.26 30.02 10.89
CA PHE A 721 41.19 30.66 10.13
C PHE A 721 40.26 29.62 9.49
N TYR A 722 40.81 28.66 8.74
CA TYR A 722 40.00 27.65 8.06
C TYR A 722 39.23 26.75 9.02
N ARG A 723 39.81 26.41 10.17
CA ARG A 723 39.08 25.67 11.21
C ARG A 723 37.90 26.47 11.76
N LYS A 724 38.07 27.78 11.95
CA LYS A 724 36.97 28.66 12.37
C LYS A 724 35.93 28.81 11.25
N PHE A 725 36.36 28.97 10.00
CA PHE A 725 35.48 29.13 8.83
C PHE A 725 34.59 27.90 8.64
N LYS A 726 35.16 26.69 8.67
CA LYS A 726 34.38 25.44 8.59
C LYS A 726 33.34 25.32 9.71
N LYS A 727 33.67 25.73 10.93
CA LYS A 727 32.69 25.75 12.05
C LYS A 727 31.54 26.71 11.78
N ILE A 728 31.83 27.89 11.21
CA ILE A 728 30.82 28.88 10.84
C ILE A 728 29.93 28.32 9.72
N GLN A 729 30.47 27.68 8.69
CA GLN A 729 29.67 27.05 7.63
C GLN A 729 28.74 25.95 8.17
N ILE A 730 29.20 25.15 9.14
CA ILE A 730 28.35 24.16 9.83
C ILE A 730 27.21 24.86 10.60
N GLN A 731 27.50 25.99 11.25
CA GLN A 731 26.49 26.78 11.94
C GLN A 731 25.49 27.43 10.98
N GLU A 732 25.95 27.99 9.86
CA GLU A 732 25.10 28.51 8.77
C GLU A 732 24.16 27.41 8.26
N GLY A 733 24.68 26.21 7.94
CA GLY A 733 23.87 25.07 7.50
C GLY A 733 22.75 24.72 8.49
N ARG A 734 23.04 24.73 9.79
CA ARG A 734 22.05 24.49 10.85
C ARG A 734 21.00 25.60 10.94
N LEU A 735 21.41 26.86 10.74
CA LEU A 735 20.48 27.99 10.70
C LEU A 735 19.58 27.90 9.47
N TYR A 736 20.13 27.61 8.29
CA TYR A 736 19.34 27.35 7.08
C TYR A 736 18.32 26.24 7.32
N TRP A 737 18.73 25.12 7.91
CA TRP A 737 17.81 24.04 8.27
C TRP A 737 16.64 24.49 9.15
N SER A 738 16.94 25.25 10.22
CA SER A 738 15.91 25.71 11.16
C SER A 738 14.87 26.65 10.53
N THR A 739 15.24 27.31 9.43
CA THR A 739 14.38 28.23 8.67
C THR A 739 13.62 27.56 7.52
N MET A 740 13.93 26.29 7.21
CA MET A 740 13.24 25.50 6.21
C MET A 740 12.08 24.73 6.87
N ASP A 741 10.86 24.84 6.34
CA ASP A 741 9.77 23.94 6.71
C ASP A 741 9.99 22.56 6.04
N ALA A 742 10.86 21.77 6.68
CA ALA A 742 11.27 20.46 6.20
C ALA A 742 10.13 19.43 6.13
N TYR A 743 9.00 19.69 6.79
CA TYR A 743 7.85 18.80 6.84
C TYR A 743 6.75 19.20 5.84
N GLY A 744 6.66 20.48 5.46
CA GLY A 744 5.64 20.94 4.51
C GLY A 744 5.79 20.37 3.09
N THR A 745 7.00 20.13 2.60
CA THR A 745 7.21 19.91 1.15
C THR A 745 7.25 18.43 0.73
N ASN A 746 7.84 17.53 1.54
CA ASN A 746 7.79 16.07 1.40
C ASN A 746 8.56 15.38 2.57
N VAL A 747 7.95 14.41 3.26
CA VAL A 747 8.57 13.64 4.36
C VAL A 747 9.76 12.78 3.88
N ASP A 748 9.77 12.35 2.62
CA ASP A 748 10.88 11.55 2.07
C ASP A 748 12.08 12.41 1.69
N ARG A 749 11.85 13.67 1.28
CA ARG A 749 12.94 14.65 1.07
C ARG A 749 13.58 15.08 2.37
N PHE A 750 12.84 15.11 3.47
CA PHE A 750 13.43 15.35 4.80
C PHE A 750 14.63 14.42 5.04
N ARG A 751 14.49 13.10 4.80
CA ARG A 751 15.57 12.13 5.04
C ARG A 751 16.76 12.30 4.10
N GLN A 752 16.51 12.74 2.88
CA GLN A 752 17.54 12.99 1.87
C GLN A 752 18.34 14.25 2.18
N VAL A 753 17.68 15.29 2.70
CA VAL A 753 18.26 16.64 2.86
C VAL A 753 18.73 16.92 4.30
N PHE A 754 18.22 16.20 5.31
CA PHE A 754 18.59 16.39 6.72
C PHE A 754 20.11 16.33 6.95
N PHE A 755 20.78 15.34 6.36
CA PHE A 755 22.22 15.16 6.54
C PHE A 755 23.07 16.21 5.80
N ASP A 756 22.51 16.86 4.78
CA ASP A 756 23.21 17.90 4.02
C ASP A 756 23.32 19.21 4.82
N TYR A 757 22.36 19.49 5.71
CA TYR A 757 22.32 20.70 6.53
C TYR A 757 22.69 20.49 8.01
N LEU A 758 22.76 19.24 8.48
CA LEU A 758 23.20 18.87 9.83
C LEU A 758 24.42 17.92 9.80
N PRO A 759 25.58 18.36 9.31
CA PRO A 759 26.79 17.55 9.38
C PRO A 759 27.20 17.35 10.85
N ASN A 760 27.41 16.08 11.22
CA ASN A 760 27.89 15.67 12.55
C ASN A 760 29.41 15.76 12.68
N CYS A 761 30.14 15.90 11.58
CA CYS A 761 31.60 15.93 11.53
C CYS A 761 32.09 17.09 10.65
N GLU A 762 33.32 17.56 10.90
CA GLU A 762 33.96 18.56 10.05
C GLU A 762 34.20 17.95 8.65
N PRO A 763 33.77 18.60 7.55
CA PRO A 763 33.95 18.05 6.22
C PRO A 763 35.45 17.83 5.91
N LEU A 764 35.75 16.62 5.41
CA LEU A 764 37.09 16.20 4.98
C LEU A 764 37.59 17.00 3.77
N VAL A 765 36.66 17.53 2.96
CA VAL A 765 36.99 18.36 1.80
C VAL A 765 37.37 19.76 2.28
N GLY A 766 38.57 20.20 1.88
CA GLY A 766 39.07 21.55 2.16
C GLY A 766 38.15 22.64 1.60
N PRO A 767 38.29 23.88 2.10
CA PRO A 767 37.42 24.99 1.73
C PRO A 767 37.40 25.19 0.20
N MET A 768 36.19 25.34 -0.37
CA MET A 768 35.99 25.56 -1.81
C MET A 768 36.56 26.90 -2.30
N VAL A 769 36.97 27.77 -1.36
CA VAL A 769 37.56 29.08 -1.64
C VAL A 769 38.98 29.12 -1.07
N ARG A 770 39.95 29.42 -1.94
CA ARG A 770 41.34 29.74 -1.59
C ARG A 770 41.54 31.26 -1.63
N PRO A 771 41.57 31.95 -0.48
CA PRO A 771 41.56 33.41 -0.43
C PRO A 771 42.74 34.11 -1.13
N TRP A 772 43.84 33.39 -1.37
CA TRP A 772 45.11 33.90 -1.94
C TRP A 772 45.28 33.58 -3.42
N GLN A 773 44.34 32.85 -4.03
CA GLN A 773 44.38 32.49 -5.45
C GLN A 773 43.07 32.94 -6.10
N THR A 774 43.04 34.21 -6.53
CA THR A 774 41.86 34.85 -7.16
C THR A 774 41.41 34.20 -8.47
N TYR A 775 42.24 33.33 -9.06
CA TYR A 775 41.97 32.62 -10.32
C TYR A 775 41.53 31.15 -10.14
N GLU A 776 41.63 30.58 -8.94
CA GLU A 776 41.17 29.21 -8.66
C GLU A 776 39.73 29.23 -8.13
N HIS A 777 38.77 29.65 -8.96
CA HIS A 777 37.37 29.30 -8.72
C HIS A 777 37.22 27.80 -9.05
N ARG A 778 36.98 26.94 -8.05
CA ARG A 778 36.52 25.57 -8.36
C ARG A 778 35.13 25.67 -8.99
N ASN A 779 34.98 25.21 -10.23
CA ASN A 779 33.68 25.15 -10.91
C ASN A 779 32.71 24.26 -10.12
N ALA A 780 31.49 24.75 -9.90
CA ALA A 780 30.41 24.07 -9.20
C ALA A 780 29.74 22.94 -10.03
N SER A 781 30.47 22.29 -10.93
CA SER A 781 29.97 21.23 -11.81
C SER A 781 30.39 19.81 -11.38
N VAL A 782 30.78 19.62 -10.12
CA VAL A 782 30.91 18.27 -9.54
C VAL A 782 29.55 17.86 -8.97
N PRO A 783 28.90 16.81 -9.50
CA PRO A 783 27.64 16.31 -8.95
C PRO A 783 27.87 15.81 -7.52
N GLY A 784 27.01 16.27 -6.60
CA GLY A 784 26.69 15.72 -5.29
C GLY A 784 27.76 14.89 -4.58
N SER A 785 28.46 15.52 -3.62
CA SER A 785 29.05 14.76 -2.53
C SER A 785 27.92 14.19 -1.68
N ASP A 786 27.55 12.96 -2.01
CA ASP A 786 26.72 12.09 -1.18
C ASP A 786 27.38 11.97 0.20
N SER A 787 26.71 12.49 1.23
CA SER A 787 27.14 12.47 2.64
C SER A 787 27.29 11.05 3.21
N LYS A 788 27.08 10.02 2.38
CA LYS A 788 27.30 8.60 2.68
C LYS A 788 28.71 8.10 2.42
N THR A 789 29.60 8.88 1.80
CA THR A 789 30.98 8.42 1.59
C THR A 789 31.92 8.92 2.69
N ARG A 790 32.10 8.02 3.68
CA ARG A 790 33.21 7.93 4.64
C ARG A 790 33.18 8.90 5.83
N CYS A 791 32.71 8.38 6.96
CA CYS A 791 33.47 8.49 8.21
C CYS A 791 34.77 7.69 8.08
#